data_AF-A0A9D9LW69-F1
#
_entry.id   AF-A0A9D9LW69-F1
#
_cell.length_a   1.000
_cell.length_b   1.000
_cell.length_c   1.000
_cell.angle_alpha   90.00
_cell.angle_beta   90.00
_cell.angle_gamma   90.00
#
_symmetry.space_group_name_H-M   'P 1'
#
loop_
_entity.id
_entity.type
_entity.pdbx_description
1 polymer ?
#
loop_
_entity_poly.entity_id
_entity_poly.type
_entity_poly.pdbx_seq_one_letter_code
_entity_poly.pdbx_strand_id
1 'polypeptide(L)'
;AFSEGGMPQFMTELALKIKNEKWAKYEKDFRIHSYNAYSDATYWNNKMKSTGGSYMGNPTGIYATEYEQLYVYVDSDVPADATLYIAGCVGNDLITNATAGKKLKKGLTVIDGQKDALYYILYTADTKSQTKTLSEWPDIKIHIEGGKVNGYYDLARHSDADYKAILKAATHERFTVKGGQALFNFKTASYRKVWPSSIDKSITWFDSLTVWEKELMGMCVTVASGQKAEAPFYLSGGEGIFPIYYNNPNFAIEGEEADAGWANSTPYRTSYNSQACIKSSFDVNNPDHDEWCSAHECGHNNQGAINLEGGTEVSNNLFSNYIRYHSGIATSSGSPLAVTMNYYAMHTPYFIRSVDCQLRMYYQLFLYYHLAQKNTSFYPELFKALRDDPLTVWKNSNNSSLKFVRKVCEVAQEDLTDFFTAWGFFEPFNNLHIEDYGAHTMTVRKTDINRTLEEIAKYPKKNREILFIEDRVDYVLTNGFLTTAGKKRRGSDVVGQCGSLGQFTDYLPGACQPSHYTYLQSDSLYALQGSGGLGFLMLDDEGKMVFAANDRNICIPTCIGDEFSIYSVDADGSLHEVEYEGSGTEEVFLDTAGSLPDSLSENAIKAIIGGPVNGTDIKYMRQLISDKNLASIDLSQARIMSGGSAYYSSYRSALNTIGDYAFYGFRKLVAIQLPQTLTKIGSNAFARSGLKEVWIPNTVTTIGGDAFAYCEQLSRVVIGSKVKTMSQGVFYSSPVKEAYVFALTPPSVTSYLFSSNPVIHVYSRSLAAYKASKWAEFGTIVGDLEDYTDITSVKPEEDIVTAPAISDGPIYDLFGRRVINPEPGVIYIQNRRKFIAQ
;
A
#
# COMPACT_ATOMS: atom_id res chain seq x y z
N ALA A 1 -30.17 -56.67 -2.01
CA ALA A 1 -30.81 -57.86 -1.44
C ALA A 1 -31.64 -57.47 -0.21
N PHE A 2 -32.70 -58.20 0.10
CA PHE A 2 -33.43 -58.06 1.37
C PHE A 2 -32.84 -59.05 2.38
N SER A 3 -32.75 -58.66 3.65
CA SER A 3 -32.37 -59.55 4.75
C SER A 3 -33.49 -60.55 5.06
N GLU A 4 -33.20 -61.60 5.83
CA GLU A 4 -34.20 -62.57 6.30
C GLU A 4 -35.38 -61.90 7.06
N GLY A 5 -35.18 -60.68 7.58
CA GLY A 5 -36.23 -59.89 8.23
C GLY A 5 -37.08 -59.02 7.30
N GLY A 6 -36.92 -59.12 5.97
CA GLY A 6 -37.73 -58.40 4.98
C GLY A 6 -37.35 -56.92 4.78
N MET A 7 -36.22 -56.47 5.32
CA MET A 7 -35.69 -55.11 5.17
C MET A 7 -34.53 -55.11 4.15
N PRO A 8 -34.30 -54.06 3.34
CA PRO A 8 -33.09 -53.98 2.51
C PRO A 8 -31.84 -54.23 3.35
N GLN A 9 -30.89 -54.99 2.82
CA GLN A 9 -29.72 -55.45 3.58
C GLN A 9 -28.94 -54.29 4.19
N PHE A 10 -28.72 -53.20 3.43
CA PHE A 10 -28.02 -52.01 3.94
C PHE A 10 -28.74 -51.34 5.12
N MET A 11 -30.08 -51.32 5.12
CA MET A 11 -30.88 -50.79 6.23
C MET A 11 -30.77 -51.67 7.47
N THR A 12 -30.70 -52.99 7.27
CA THR A 12 -30.48 -53.94 8.37
C THR A 12 -29.09 -53.71 8.99
N GLU A 13 -28.06 -53.56 8.16
CA GLU A 13 -26.70 -53.25 8.59
C GLU A 13 -26.62 -51.91 9.33
N LEU A 14 -27.27 -50.87 8.81
CA LEU A 14 -27.35 -49.56 9.45
C LEU A 14 -28.08 -49.62 10.80
N ALA A 15 -29.23 -50.28 10.87
CA ALA A 15 -29.99 -50.47 12.10
C ALA A 15 -29.16 -51.21 13.16
N LEU A 16 -28.39 -52.23 12.76
CA LEU A 16 -27.45 -52.93 13.64
C LEU A 16 -26.28 -52.05 14.06
N LYS A 17 -25.80 -51.16 13.18
CA LYS A 17 -24.72 -50.21 13.49
C LYS A 17 -25.17 -49.17 14.52
N ILE A 18 -26.40 -48.65 14.37
CA ILE A 18 -27.08 -47.78 15.34
C ILE A 18 -27.27 -48.51 16.67
N LYS A 19 -27.97 -49.65 16.64
CA LYS A 19 -28.34 -50.43 17.84
C LYS A 19 -27.15 -50.80 18.70
N ASN A 20 -26.03 -51.15 18.06
CA ASN A 20 -24.83 -51.62 18.75
C ASN A 20 -23.79 -50.52 18.96
N GLU A 21 -24.10 -49.26 18.61
CA GLU A 21 -23.17 -48.11 18.65
C GLU A 21 -21.81 -48.38 17.99
N LYS A 22 -21.81 -49.09 16.86
CA LYS A 22 -20.59 -49.64 16.25
C LYS A 22 -19.73 -48.63 15.50
N TRP A 23 -20.13 -47.36 15.42
CA TRP A 23 -19.26 -46.35 14.83
C TRP A 23 -18.06 -46.10 15.74
N ALA A 24 -16.88 -45.94 15.14
CA ALA A 24 -15.79 -45.28 15.85
C ALA A 24 -16.29 -43.90 16.33
N LYS A 25 -15.90 -43.49 17.55
CA LYS A 25 -16.32 -42.22 18.15
C LYS A 25 -16.15 -41.03 17.18
N TYR A 26 -15.03 -41.04 16.45
CA TYR A 26 -14.70 -40.09 15.38
C TYR A 26 -15.70 -40.10 14.21
N GLU A 27 -16.10 -41.28 13.71
CA GLU A 27 -17.01 -41.35 12.57
C GLU A 27 -18.43 -40.86 12.92
N LYS A 28 -18.89 -41.14 14.14
CA LYS A 28 -20.25 -40.76 14.59
C LYS A 28 -20.43 -39.24 14.56
N ASP A 29 -19.36 -38.49 14.85
CA ASP A 29 -19.35 -37.03 14.97
C ASP A 29 -19.61 -36.28 13.64
N PHE A 30 -19.34 -36.95 12.52
CA PHE A 30 -19.58 -36.40 11.17
C PHE A 30 -20.78 -37.06 10.47
N ARG A 31 -21.08 -38.33 10.80
CA ARG A 31 -22.20 -39.04 10.21
C ARG A 31 -23.56 -38.55 10.70
N ILE A 32 -23.65 -38.09 11.95
CA ILE A 32 -24.91 -37.62 12.55
C ILE A 32 -24.66 -36.23 13.14
N HIS A 33 -25.15 -35.19 12.47
CA HIS A 33 -24.91 -33.81 12.87
C HIS A 33 -26.14 -32.93 12.66
N SER A 34 -26.23 -31.83 13.42
CA SER A 34 -27.25 -30.80 13.28
C SER A 34 -26.67 -29.62 12.52
N TYR A 35 -27.33 -29.21 11.44
CA TYR A 35 -26.87 -28.13 10.58
C TYR A 35 -27.73 -26.88 10.80
N ASN A 36 -27.07 -25.75 11.04
CA ASN A 36 -27.72 -24.46 11.25
C ASN A 36 -28.10 -23.78 9.92
N ALA A 37 -29.07 -22.88 9.97
CA ALA A 37 -29.48 -22.10 8.80
C ALA A 37 -28.42 -21.06 8.42
N TYR A 38 -28.25 -20.87 7.10
CA TYR A 38 -27.52 -19.76 6.50
C TYR A 38 -28.45 -18.92 5.64
N SER A 39 -28.09 -17.67 5.38
CA SER A 39 -28.82 -16.81 4.46
C SER A 39 -28.53 -17.10 2.98
N ASP A 40 -29.34 -16.52 2.09
CA ASP A 40 -29.11 -16.49 0.64
C ASP A 40 -27.92 -15.59 0.31
N ALA A 41 -26.75 -16.20 0.08
CA ALA A 41 -25.50 -15.49 -0.15
C ALA A 41 -25.57 -14.56 -1.35
N THR A 42 -26.23 -14.99 -2.43
CA THR A 42 -26.34 -14.21 -3.68
C THR A 42 -27.16 -12.95 -3.45
N TYR A 43 -28.30 -13.06 -2.77
CA TYR A 43 -29.12 -11.90 -2.42
C TYR A 43 -28.34 -10.90 -1.56
N TRP A 44 -27.70 -11.36 -0.49
CA TRP A 44 -27.03 -10.46 0.45
C TRP A 44 -25.75 -9.86 -0.12
N ASN A 45 -24.96 -10.63 -0.86
CA ASN A 45 -23.82 -10.08 -1.60
C ASN A 45 -24.28 -8.92 -2.50
N ASN A 46 -25.31 -9.14 -3.32
CA ASN A 46 -25.84 -8.10 -4.20
C ASN A 46 -26.40 -6.89 -3.44
N LYS A 47 -27.16 -7.12 -2.36
CA LYS A 47 -27.76 -6.06 -1.52
C LYS A 47 -26.69 -5.21 -0.84
N MET A 48 -25.62 -5.86 -0.37
CA MET A 48 -24.54 -5.21 0.37
C MET A 48 -23.40 -4.69 -0.53
N LYS A 49 -23.52 -4.85 -1.85
CA LYS A 49 -22.47 -4.53 -2.84
C LYS A 49 -21.15 -5.24 -2.50
N SER A 50 -21.25 -6.47 -2.00
CA SER A 50 -20.13 -7.38 -1.75
C SER A 50 -20.25 -8.61 -2.65
N THR A 51 -19.23 -9.47 -2.64
CA THR A 51 -19.21 -10.75 -3.36
C THR A 51 -18.67 -11.90 -2.52
N GLY A 52 -18.17 -11.66 -1.30
CA GLY A 52 -17.41 -12.65 -0.54
C GLY A 52 -18.20 -13.69 0.24
N GLY A 53 -19.49 -13.48 0.54
CA GLY A 53 -20.26 -14.45 1.33
C GLY A 53 -20.49 -15.74 0.56
N SER A 54 -20.19 -16.89 1.16
CA SER A 54 -20.21 -18.20 0.51
C SER A 54 -21.39 -19.10 0.95
N TYR A 55 -21.78 -20.05 0.11
CA TYR A 55 -22.74 -21.11 0.47
C TYR A 55 -22.09 -22.29 1.23
N MET A 56 -20.77 -22.25 1.42
CA MET A 56 -19.96 -23.37 1.93
C MET A 56 -19.99 -23.54 3.47
N GLY A 57 -20.88 -22.85 4.20
CA GLY A 57 -20.83 -22.75 5.67
C GLY A 57 -21.12 -24.04 6.46
N ASN A 58 -21.64 -25.08 5.81
CA ASN A 58 -22.08 -26.33 6.43
C ASN A 58 -21.36 -27.55 5.83
N PRO A 59 -20.04 -27.73 6.10
CA PRO A 59 -19.31 -28.91 5.68
C PRO A 59 -19.84 -30.16 6.40
N THR A 60 -19.92 -31.28 5.69
CA THR A 60 -20.30 -32.58 6.29
C THR A 60 -19.11 -33.35 6.84
N GLY A 61 -17.89 -33.07 6.34
CA GLY A 61 -16.72 -33.93 6.56
C GLY A 61 -16.81 -35.28 5.85
N ILE A 62 -17.75 -35.47 4.93
CA ILE A 62 -17.94 -36.71 4.17
C ILE A 62 -17.58 -36.46 2.71
N TYR A 63 -16.85 -37.39 2.12
CA TYR A 63 -16.60 -37.44 0.69
C TYR A 63 -17.01 -38.79 0.12
N ALA A 64 -17.30 -38.82 -1.18
CA ALA A 64 -17.62 -40.04 -1.89
C ALA A 64 -16.88 -40.09 -3.22
N THR A 65 -16.87 -41.27 -3.84
CA THR A 65 -16.47 -41.46 -5.24
C THR A 65 -17.69 -41.65 -6.13
N GLU A 66 -17.51 -41.61 -7.46
CA GLU A 66 -18.58 -41.82 -8.45
C GLU A 66 -19.27 -43.20 -8.38
N TYR A 67 -18.69 -44.15 -7.65
CA TYR A 67 -19.20 -45.53 -7.49
C TYR A 67 -19.88 -45.77 -6.15
N GLU A 68 -19.91 -44.78 -5.26
CA GLU A 68 -20.51 -44.88 -3.93
C GLU A 68 -21.86 -44.17 -3.90
N GLN A 69 -22.77 -44.62 -3.03
CA GLN A 69 -24.03 -43.93 -2.75
C GLN A 69 -24.00 -43.32 -1.36
N LEU A 70 -24.62 -42.15 -1.20
CA LEU A 70 -24.88 -41.55 0.10
C LEU A 70 -26.38 -41.66 0.42
N TYR A 71 -26.67 -42.11 1.63
CA TYR A 71 -27.99 -42.27 2.20
C TYR A 71 -28.17 -41.16 3.23
N VAL A 72 -28.95 -40.14 2.87
CA VAL A 72 -29.13 -38.92 3.65
C VAL A 72 -30.51 -38.95 4.30
N TYR A 73 -30.54 -39.06 5.62
CA TYR A 73 -31.74 -39.08 6.44
C TYR A 73 -31.92 -37.74 7.12
N VAL A 74 -33.04 -37.07 6.85
CA VAL A 74 -33.43 -35.80 7.48
C VAL A 74 -34.50 -36.06 8.53
N ASP A 75 -34.25 -35.64 9.77
CA ASP A 75 -35.11 -35.95 10.93
C ASP A 75 -36.43 -35.15 10.94
N SER A 76 -36.38 -33.88 10.54
CA SER A 76 -37.49 -32.93 10.64
C SER A 76 -37.99 -32.44 9.28
N ASP A 77 -39.18 -31.84 9.29
CA ASP A 77 -39.70 -31.11 8.14
C ASP A 77 -38.90 -29.82 7.92
N VAL A 78 -38.56 -29.53 6.67
CA VAL A 78 -37.85 -28.30 6.30
C VAL A 78 -38.83 -27.13 6.43
N PRO A 79 -38.47 -26.03 7.12
CA PRO A 79 -39.32 -24.84 7.22
C PRO A 79 -39.75 -24.33 5.84
N ALA A 80 -40.99 -23.85 5.73
CA ALA A 80 -41.57 -23.42 4.44
C ALA A 80 -40.86 -22.20 3.83
N ASP A 81 -40.23 -21.39 4.68
CA ASP A 81 -39.41 -20.22 4.37
C ASP A 81 -37.90 -20.56 4.29
N ALA A 82 -37.56 -21.82 4.01
CA ALA A 82 -36.18 -22.26 3.82
C ALA A 82 -36.06 -23.37 2.76
N THR A 83 -34.85 -23.57 2.26
CA THR A 83 -34.49 -24.66 1.36
C THR A 83 -33.38 -25.52 1.95
N LEU A 84 -33.41 -26.82 1.67
CA LEU A 84 -32.39 -27.77 2.12
C LEU A 84 -31.90 -28.61 0.95
N TYR A 85 -30.61 -28.52 0.65
CA TYR A 85 -29.94 -29.28 -0.42
C TYR A 85 -28.63 -29.90 0.09
N ILE A 86 -28.13 -30.89 -0.63
CA ILE A 86 -26.78 -31.44 -0.47
C ILE A 86 -26.04 -31.38 -1.80
N ALA A 87 -24.82 -30.87 -1.77
CA ALA A 87 -23.99 -30.69 -2.96
C ALA A 87 -22.55 -31.11 -2.70
N GLY A 88 -21.92 -31.70 -3.71
CA GLY A 88 -20.51 -32.06 -3.72
C GLY A 88 -19.65 -30.92 -4.26
N CYS A 89 -18.47 -30.73 -3.67
CA CYS A 89 -17.43 -29.79 -4.09
C CYS A 89 -16.21 -30.61 -4.53
N VAL A 90 -15.86 -30.55 -5.83
CA VAL A 90 -14.73 -31.27 -6.41
C VAL A 90 -13.57 -30.29 -6.63
N GLY A 91 -12.38 -30.61 -6.11
CA GLY A 91 -11.20 -29.74 -6.26
C GLY A 91 -11.45 -28.29 -5.81
N ASN A 92 -11.38 -27.35 -6.76
CA ASN A 92 -11.63 -25.92 -6.57
C ASN A 92 -13.02 -25.48 -7.07
N ASP A 93 -13.96 -26.40 -7.31
CA ASP A 93 -15.32 -26.02 -7.69
C ASP A 93 -16.00 -25.22 -6.57
N LEU A 94 -16.86 -24.26 -6.94
CA LEU A 94 -17.62 -23.45 -6.01
C LEU A 94 -19.10 -23.75 -6.08
N ILE A 95 -19.72 -23.84 -4.90
CA ILE A 95 -21.17 -23.82 -4.78
C ILE A 95 -21.62 -22.36 -4.80
N THR A 96 -22.22 -21.93 -5.91
CA THR A 96 -22.64 -20.54 -6.15
C THR A 96 -24.16 -20.35 -6.13
N ASN A 97 -24.91 -21.40 -5.79
CA ASN A 97 -26.37 -21.38 -5.74
C ASN A 97 -26.88 -22.22 -4.56
N ALA A 98 -27.84 -21.67 -3.80
CA ALA A 98 -28.53 -22.33 -2.70
C ALA A 98 -29.23 -23.66 -3.09
N THR A 99 -29.63 -23.83 -4.35
CA THR A 99 -30.30 -25.04 -4.85
C THR A 99 -29.39 -25.98 -5.63
N ALA A 100 -28.07 -25.87 -5.47
CA ALA A 100 -27.12 -26.78 -6.10
C ALA A 100 -27.26 -28.21 -5.55
N GLY A 101 -26.99 -29.20 -6.40
CA GLY A 101 -27.03 -30.61 -6.02
C GLY A 101 -28.46 -31.14 -5.82
N LYS A 102 -28.67 -31.97 -4.79
CA LYS A 102 -29.93 -32.68 -4.57
C LYS A 102 -30.76 -32.02 -3.46
N LYS A 103 -32.03 -31.75 -3.77
CA LYS A 103 -33.02 -31.30 -2.77
C LYS A 103 -33.26 -32.39 -1.73
N LEU A 104 -33.22 -32.01 -0.46
CA LEU A 104 -33.53 -32.86 0.67
C LEU A 104 -34.93 -32.56 1.21
N LYS A 105 -35.53 -33.57 1.85
CA LYS A 105 -36.79 -33.49 2.59
C LYS A 105 -36.73 -34.48 3.74
N LYS A 106 -37.64 -34.35 4.71
CA LYS A 106 -37.80 -35.31 5.80
C LYS A 106 -37.81 -36.75 5.30
N GLY A 107 -37.10 -37.62 6.00
CA GLY A 107 -36.89 -39.02 5.63
C GLY A 107 -35.65 -39.23 4.78
N LEU A 108 -35.64 -40.32 4.01
CA LEU A 108 -34.48 -40.75 3.22
C LEU A 108 -34.43 -40.06 1.85
N THR A 109 -33.27 -39.54 1.51
CA THR A 109 -32.84 -39.23 0.14
C THR A 109 -31.58 -40.04 -0.19
N VAL A 110 -31.56 -40.69 -1.34
CA VAL A 110 -30.38 -41.39 -1.85
C VAL A 110 -29.76 -40.53 -2.96
N ILE A 111 -28.45 -40.33 -2.89
CA ILE A 111 -27.68 -39.62 -3.93
C ILE A 111 -26.52 -40.50 -4.39
N ASP A 112 -26.28 -40.48 -5.71
CA ASP A 112 -25.08 -41.08 -6.28
C ASP A 112 -23.90 -40.16 -6.04
N GLY A 113 -22.78 -40.75 -5.63
CA GLY A 113 -21.55 -40.03 -5.35
C GLY A 113 -21.00 -39.35 -6.60
N GLN A 114 -20.29 -38.25 -6.40
CA GLN A 114 -19.47 -37.60 -7.41
C GLN A 114 -18.02 -37.94 -7.13
N LYS A 115 -17.21 -38.05 -8.18
CA LYS A 115 -15.78 -38.37 -8.05
C LYS A 115 -15.07 -37.32 -7.18
N ASP A 116 -14.51 -37.77 -6.06
CA ASP A 116 -13.66 -36.99 -5.14
C ASP A 116 -14.32 -35.68 -4.65
N ALA A 117 -15.63 -35.73 -4.40
CA ALA A 117 -16.39 -34.57 -3.92
C ALA A 117 -16.51 -34.55 -2.40
N LEU A 118 -16.14 -33.44 -1.76
CA LEU A 118 -16.50 -33.13 -0.37
C LEU A 118 -17.91 -32.57 -0.32
N TYR A 119 -18.77 -33.11 0.53
CA TYR A 119 -20.19 -32.71 0.57
C TYR A 119 -20.48 -31.61 1.60
N TYR A 120 -21.40 -30.74 1.22
CA TYR A 120 -21.91 -29.62 2.03
C TYR A 120 -23.43 -29.66 2.08
N ILE A 121 -23.99 -29.30 3.23
CA ILE A 121 -25.45 -29.10 3.40
C ILE A 121 -25.78 -27.64 3.13
N LEU A 122 -26.60 -27.38 2.12
CA LEU A 122 -27.07 -26.04 1.80
C LEU A 122 -28.44 -25.84 2.48
N TYR A 123 -28.40 -25.40 3.73
CA TYR A 123 -29.59 -25.01 4.49
C TYR A 123 -29.75 -23.50 4.42
N THR A 124 -30.59 -23.02 3.50
CA THR A 124 -30.73 -21.59 3.19
C THR A 124 -32.09 -21.08 3.64
N ALA A 125 -32.10 -20.14 4.58
CA ALA A 125 -33.28 -19.45 5.10
C ALA A 125 -33.58 -18.15 4.32
N ASP A 126 -34.86 -17.84 4.14
CA ASP A 126 -35.30 -16.59 3.53
C ASP A 126 -35.32 -15.45 4.56
N THR A 127 -34.19 -14.73 4.66
CA THR A 127 -34.04 -13.57 5.55
C THR A 127 -34.29 -12.24 4.85
N LYS A 128 -34.81 -12.24 3.61
CA LYS A 128 -34.86 -11.05 2.73
C LYS A 128 -35.70 -9.92 3.33
N SER A 129 -36.79 -10.27 4.01
CA SER A 129 -37.72 -9.34 4.68
C SER A 129 -37.19 -8.76 5.99
N GLN A 130 -36.13 -9.36 6.58
CA GLN A 130 -35.62 -9.02 7.92
C GLN A 130 -36.67 -9.09 9.04
N THR A 131 -37.75 -9.87 8.86
CA THR A 131 -38.79 -10.06 9.89
C THR A 131 -38.47 -11.18 10.87
N LYS A 132 -37.47 -12.01 10.55
CA LYS A 132 -37.05 -13.18 11.31
C LYS A 132 -35.52 -13.29 11.25
N THR A 133 -34.89 -13.44 12.40
CA THR A 133 -33.44 -13.60 12.57
C THR A 133 -33.02 -15.03 12.32
N LEU A 134 -31.78 -15.25 11.85
CA LEU A 134 -31.29 -16.60 11.51
C LEU A 134 -31.38 -17.60 12.67
N SER A 135 -31.23 -17.14 13.92
CA SER A 135 -31.36 -17.96 15.13
C SER A 135 -32.77 -18.52 15.37
N GLU A 136 -33.79 -17.98 14.71
CA GLU A 136 -35.18 -18.46 14.85
C GLU A 136 -35.51 -19.64 13.92
N TRP A 137 -34.61 -19.99 12.99
CA TRP A 137 -34.74 -21.23 12.23
C TRP A 137 -34.15 -22.40 13.02
N PRO A 138 -34.88 -23.53 13.15
CA PRO A 138 -34.37 -24.68 13.89
C PRO A 138 -33.21 -25.31 13.12
N ASP A 139 -32.21 -25.80 13.86
CA ASP A 139 -31.20 -26.67 13.29
C ASP A 139 -31.84 -27.96 12.77
N ILE A 140 -31.36 -28.45 11.63
CA ILE A 140 -31.86 -29.68 11.02
C ILE A 140 -30.85 -30.79 11.27
N LYS A 141 -31.28 -31.82 11.98
CA LYS A 141 -30.49 -33.02 12.22
C LYS A 141 -30.50 -33.92 10.99
N ILE A 142 -29.30 -34.25 10.51
CA ILE A 142 -29.10 -35.09 9.32
C ILE A 142 -28.14 -36.24 9.66
N HIS A 143 -28.52 -37.45 9.26
CA HIS A 143 -27.65 -38.62 9.27
C HIS A 143 -27.26 -38.97 7.84
N ILE A 144 -25.96 -38.99 7.54
CA ILE A 144 -25.40 -39.40 6.26
C ILE A 144 -24.66 -40.73 6.43
N GLU A 145 -25.14 -41.79 5.77
CA GLU A 145 -24.46 -43.07 5.66
C GLU A 145 -23.97 -43.30 4.22
N GLY A 146 -22.98 -44.18 4.04
CA GLY A 146 -22.23 -44.30 2.79
C GLY A 146 -21.02 -43.37 2.75
N GLY A 147 -20.27 -43.43 1.64
CA GLY A 147 -19.02 -42.69 1.45
C GLY A 147 -17.99 -42.90 2.56
N LYS A 148 -17.04 -41.95 2.64
CA LYS A 148 -15.92 -41.97 3.57
C LYS A 148 -15.92 -40.72 4.45
N VAL A 149 -15.64 -40.90 5.73
CA VAL A 149 -15.49 -39.79 6.68
C VAL A 149 -14.07 -39.24 6.55
N ASN A 150 -13.94 -38.05 5.97
CA ASN A 150 -12.72 -37.26 6.02
C ASN A 150 -12.60 -36.48 7.33
N GLY A 151 -13.73 -36.05 7.87
CA GLY A 151 -13.83 -35.09 8.97
C GLY A 151 -13.60 -33.64 8.51
N TYR A 152 -13.87 -32.71 9.43
CA TYR A 152 -13.51 -31.30 9.33
C TYR A 152 -13.25 -30.74 10.73
N TYR A 153 -12.49 -29.65 10.83
CA TYR A 153 -12.32 -28.93 12.08
C TYR A 153 -13.37 -27.84 12.25
N ASP A 154 -13.90 -27.67 13.46
CA ASP A 154 -14.87 -26.64 13.80
C ASP A 154 -14.45 -26.02 15.13
N LEU A 155 -14.08 -24.74 15.11
CA LEU A 155 -13.59 -24.02 16.28
C LEU A 155 -14.58 -24.06 17.46
N ALA A 156 -15.89 -24.14 17.19
CA ALA A 156 -16.90 -24.16 18.23
C ALA A 156 -17.07 -25.55 18.88
N ARG A 157 -16.55 -26.62 18.27
CA ARG A 157 -16.78 -28.01 18.70
C ARG A 157 -15.53 -28.76 19.10
N HIS A 158 -14.40 -28.44 18.48
CA HIS A 158 -13.20 -29.28 18.51
C HIS A 158 -12.08 -28.56 19.29
N SER A 159 -11.28 -29.33 20.02
CA SER A 159 -10.05 -28.86 20.65
C SER A 159 -8.83 -29.05 19.73
N ASP A 160 -7.67 -28.48 20.09
CA ASP A 160 -6.39 -28.79 19.43
C ASP A 160 -6.07 -30.29 19.37
N ALA A 161 -6.49 -31.06 20.38
CA ALA A 161 -6.30 -32.52 20.39
C ALA A 161 -7.20 -33.20 19.35
N ASP A 162 -8.43 -32.73 19.22
CA ASP A 162 -9.36 -33.20 18.19
C ASP A 162 -8.85 -32.81 16.81
N TYR A 163 -8.42 -31.56 16.59
CA TYR A 163 -7.80 -31.11 15.34
C TYR A 163 -6.69 -32.06 14.87
N LYS A 164 -5.73 -32.37 15.74
CA LYS A 164 -4.65 -33.33 15.43
C LYS A 164 -5.18 -34.70 15.03
N ALA A 165 -6.16 -35.22 15.78
CA ALA A 165 -6.74 -36.53 15.53
C ALA A 165 -7.50 -36.56 14.19
N ILE A 166 -8.31 -35.54 13.92
CA ILE A 166 -9.10 -35.38 12.69
C ILE A 166 -8.16 -35.23 11.50
N LEU A 167 -7.18 -34.31 11.56
CA LEU A 167 -6.23 -34.07 10.45
C LEU A 167 -5.36 -35.30 10.14
N LYS A 168 -5.03 -36.10 11.16
CA LYS A 168 -4.33 -37.37 10.99
C LYS A 168 -5.21 -38.42 10.31
N ALA A 169 -6.51 -38.44 10.62
CA ALA A 169 -7.48 -39.36 10.04
C ALA A 169 -7.94 -38.95 8.62
N ALA A 170 -7.85 -37.68 8.27
CA ALA A 170 -8.23 -37.15 6.96
C ALA A 170 -7.45 -37.81 5.81
N THR A 171 -8.18 -38.38 4.86
CA THR A 171 -7.62 -39.08 3.68
C THR A 171 -7.93 -38.40 2.37
N HIS A 172 -8.86 -37.44 2.35
CA HIS A 172 -9.15 -36.64 1.16
C HIS A 172 -8.03 -35.62 0.90
N GLU A 173 -7.84 -35.22 -0.35
CA GLU A 173 -6.83 -34.22 -0.73
C GLU A 173 -7.06 -32.86 -0.07
N ARG A 174 -8.32 -32.52 0.17
CA ARG A 174 -8.76 -31.26 0.79
C ARG A 174 -9.28 -31.50 2.21
N PHE A 175 -9.08 -30.50 3.08
CA PHE A 175 -9.53 -30.51 4.47
C PHE A 175 -10.16 -29.18 4.85
N THR A 176 -11.34 -29.23 5.48
CA THR A 176 -12.09 -28.03 5.85
C THR A 176 -11.83 -27.66 7.31
N VAL A 177 -11.58 -26.38 7.56
CA VAL A 177 -11.47 -25.78 8.88
C VAL A 177 -12.50 -24.65 8.96
N LYS A 178 -13.40 -24.71 9.92
CA LYS A 178 -14.52 -23.79 10.11
C LYS A 178 -14.30 -22.94 11.35
N GLY A 179 -14.31 -21.63 11.17
CA GLY A 179 -14.42 -20.62 12.21
C GLY A 179 -15.86 -20.17 12.42
N GLY A 180 -16.06 -19.04 13.10
CA GLY A 180 -17.36 -18.44 13.33
C GLY A 180 -17.94 -17.73 12.11
N GLN A 181 -17.11 -17.08 11.30
CA GLN A 181 -17.49 -16.28 10.13
C GLN A 181 -16.63 -16.56 8.90
N ALA A 182 -15.63 -17.43 9.01
CA ALA A 182 -14.75 -17.80 7.93
C ALA A 182 -14.45 -19.30 7.87
N LEU A 183 -14.05 -19.77 6.70
CA LEU A 183 -13.69 -21.15 6.43
C LEU A 183 -12.41 -21.23 5.60
N PHE A 184 -11.57 -22.22 5.91
CA PHE A 184 -10.48 -22.65 5.06
C PHE A 184 -10.81 -23.99 4.40
N ASN A 185 -10.52 -24.11 3.11
CA ASN A 185 -10.55 -25.37 2.37
C ASN A 185 -9.27 -25.54 1.55
N PHE A 186 -8.17 -25.74 2.27
CA PHE A 186 -6.84 -25.97 1.70
C PHE A 186 -6.54 -27.45 1.48
N LYS A 187 -5.39 -27.73 0.87
CA LYS A 187 -4.90 -29.10 0.73
C LYS A 187 -4.55 -29.65 2.11
N THR A 188 -4.95 -30.90 2.40
CA THR A 188 -4.65 -31.62 3.64
C THR A 188 -3.15 -31.63 3.94
N ALA A 189 -2.32 -31.71 2.89
CA ALA A 189 -0.87 -31.63 3.01
C ALA A 189 -0.37 -30.25 3.50
N SER A 190 -1.06 -29.17 3.16
CA SER A 190 -0.72 -27.81 3.59
C SER A 190 -0.97 -27.61 5.08
N TYR A 191 -2.11 -28.06 5.61
CA TYR A 191 -2.34 -28.07 7.06
C TYR A 191 -1.28 -28.85 7.82
N ARG A 192 -0.93 -30.05 7.36
CA ARG A 192 0.09 -30.91 8.01
C ARG A 192 1.47 -30.25 8.10
N LYS A 193 1.78 -29.30 7.21
CA LYS A 193 3.06 -28.61 7.18
C LYS A 193 3.02 -27.27 7.89
N VAL A 194 1.97 -26.47 7.67
CA VAL A 194 1.85 -25.10 8.23
C VAL A 194 1.33 -25.15 9.67
N TRP A 195 0.29 -25.94 9.93
CA TRP A 195 -0.38 -26.05 11.22
C TRP A 195 -0.49 -27.52 11.67
N PRO A 196 0.63 -28.20 11.96
CA PRO A 196 0.61 -29.63 12.29
C PRO A 196 -0.12 -29.95 13.60
N SER A 197 -0.31 -28.95 14.47
CA SER A 197 -0.75 -29.15 15.86
C SER A 197 -1.91 -28.28 16.31
N SER A 198 -2.06 -27.07 15.79
CA SER A 198 -3.11 -26.13 16.19
C SER A 198 -3.32 -25.12 15.07
N ILE A 199 -4.57 -24.72 14.84
CA ILE A 199 -4.95 -23.72 13.85
C ILE A 199 -5.83 -22.59 14.42
N ASP A 200 -6.25 -22.70 15.68
CA ASP A 200 -7.23 -21.81 16.31
C ASP A 200 -6.91 -20.34 16.14
N LYS A 201 -5.65 -19.97 16.40
CA LYS A 201 -5.22 -18.58 16.27
C LYS A 201 -5.37 -18.04 14.85
N SER A 202 -5.05 -18.86 13.84
CA SER A 202 -5.12 -18.47 12.42
C SER A 202 -6.57 -18.33 11.95
N ILE A 203 -7.43 -19.30 12.28
CA ILE A 203 -8.85 -19.23 11.89
C ILE A 203 -9.59 -18.13 12.67
N THR A 204 -9.30 -17.93 13.96
CA THR A 204 -9.87 -16.85 14.79
C THR A 204 -9.45 -15.47 14.28
N TRP A 205 -8.20 -15.33 13.84
CA TRP A 205 -7.74 -14.09 13.22
C TRP A 205 -8.47 -13.80 11.91
N PHE A 206 -8.70 -14.81 11.07
CA PHE A 206 -9.44 -14.64 9.81
C PHE A 206 -10.95 -14.40 10.02
N ASP A 207 -11.53 -14.96 11.09
CA ASP A 207 -12.86 -14.58 11.57
C ASP A 207 -12.88 -13.09 11.94
N SER A 208 -11.88 -12.63 12.69
CA SER A 208 -11.76 -11.23 13.11
C SER A 208 -11.64 -10.29 11.91
N LEU A 209 -10.80 -10.65 10.94
CA LEU A 209 -10.67 -9.93 9.66
C LEU A 209 -12.03 -9.79 8.97
N THR A 210 -12.75 -10.91 8.83
CA THR A 210 -14.08 -10.91 8.21
C THR A 210 -15.04 -9.99 8.94
N VAL A 211 -15.08 -10.03 10.27
CA VAL A 211 -15.94 -9.15 11.07
C VAL A 211 -15.55 -7.69 10.91
N TRP A 212 -14.26 -7.35 11.01
CA TRP A 212 -13.76 -5.97 10.90
C TRP A 212 -14.16 -5.33 9.56
N GLU A 213 -14.03 -6.03 8.44
CA GLU A 213 -14.46 -5.49 7.14
C GLU A 213 -15.96 -5.19 7.11
N LYS A 214 -16.79 -6.08 7.67
CA LYS A 214 -18.25 -5.89 7.74
C LYS A 214 -18.64 -4.76 8.70
N GLU A 215 -17.87 -4.55 9.76
CA GLU A 215 -18.02 -3.41 10.67
C GLU A 215 -17.78 -2.09 9.93
N LEU A 216 -16.68 -1.98 9.16
CA LEU A 216 -16.37 -0.77 8.38
C LEU A 216 -17.44 -0.46 7.33
N MET A 217 -18.04 -1.50 6.72
CA MET A 217 -19.13 -1.38 5.76
C MET A 217 -20.49 -1.00 6.39
N GLY A 218 -20.56 -0.88 7.73
CA GLY A 218 -21.78 -0.57 8.46
C GLY A 218 -22.78 -1.72 8.51
N MET A 219 -22.32 -2.98 8.42
CA MET A 219 -23.21 -4.14 8.34
C MET A 219 -23.57 -4.72 9.71
N CYS A 220 -22.74 -4.52 10.73
CA CYS A 220 -22.93 -5.11 12.05
C CYS A 220 -23.88 -4.27 12.93
N VAL A 221 -24.51 -4.89 13.95
CA VAL A 221 -25.41 -4.19 14.89
C VAL A 221 -24.55 -3.31 15.78
N THR A 222 -24.48 -2.02 15.45
CA THR A 222 -23.88 -0.94 16.25
C THR A 222 -22.53 -1.26 16.89
N VAL A 223 -21.47 -0.91 16.18
CA VAL A 223 -20.10 -0.86 16.71
C VAL A 223 -19.90 0.36 17.63
N ALA A 224 -20.87 1.28 17.79
CA ALA A 224 -20.86 2.23 18.92
C ALA A 224 -22.24 2.78 19.33
N SER A 225 -23.06 1.94 19.94
CA SER A 225 -24.07 2.37 20.92
C SER A 225 -23.68 1.97 22.37
N GLY A 226 -22.49 1.38 22.55
CA GLY A 226 -22.06 0.79 23.83
C GLY A 226 -22.75 -0.54 24.17
N GLN A 227 -23.49 -1.15 23.24
CA GLN A 227 -24.18 -2.44 23.46
C GLN A 227 -23.32 -3.68 23.18
N LYS A 228 -22.18 -3.53 22.49
CA LYS A 228 -21.12 -4.55 22.40
C LYS A 228 -20.11 -4.27 23.51
N ALA A 229 -19.80 -5.25 24.36
CA ALA A 229 -18.67 -5.13 25.29
C ALA A 229 -17.40 -4.81 24.48
N GLU A 230 -16.58 -3.85 24.93
CA GLU A 230 -15.29 -3.47 24.30
C GLU A 230 -15.38 -2.80 22.91
N ALA A 231 -16.50 -2.15 22.59
CA ALA A 231 -16.69 -1.45 21.31
C ALA A 231 -15.61 -0.35 21.05
N PRO A 232 -15.05 -0.23 19.83
CA PRO A 232 -14.00 0.74 19.54
C PRO A 232 -14.52 2.18 19.59
N PHE A 233 -13.75 3.08 20.21
CA PHE A 233 -14.11 4.49 20.37
C PHE A 233 -14.24 5.28 19.05
N TYR A 234 -13.71 4.74 17.94
CA TYR A 234 -13.57 5.42 16.66
C TYR A 234 -14.57 4.97 15.58
N LEU A 235 -15.46 4.00 15.83
CA LEU A 235 -16.38 3.49 14.81
C LEU A 235 -17.82 3.35 15.35
N SER A 236 -18.76 4.07 14.77
CA SER A 236 -20.18 4.12 15.17
C SER A 236 -21.12 3.91 13.97
N GLY A 237 -22.43 3.77 14.24
CA GLY A 237 -23.45 3.49 13.20
C GLY A 237 -23.55 2.01 12.80
N GLY A 238 -24.30 1.74 11.73
CA GLY A 238 -24.49 0.41 11.14
C GLY A 238 -25.94 -0.12 11.18
N GLU A 239 -26.24 -1.06 10.27
CA GLU A 239 -27.60 -1.52 9.98
C GLU A 239 -28.00 -2.84 10.69
N GLY A 240 -27.08 -3.51 11.37
CA GLY A 240 -27.43 -4.74 12.10
C GLY A 240 -27.79 -5.96 11.26
N ILE A 241 -27.23 -6.03 10.06
CA ILE A 241 -27.49 -7.07 9.06
C ILE A 241 -26.64 -8.32 9.30
N PHE A 242 -25.35 -8.14 9.64
CA PHE A 242 -24.39 -9.21 9.82
C PHE A 242 -24.08 -9.43 11.32
N PRO A 243 -24.10 -10.66 11.87
CA PRO A 243 -24.50 -11.92 11.22
C PRO A 243 -26.01 -12.23 11.32
N ILE A 244 -26.87 -11.30 11.75
CA ILE A 244 -28.27 -11.58 12.15
C ILE A 244 -29.14 -12.09 11.00
N TYR A 245 -29.08 -11.43 9.85
CA TYR A 245 -29.84 -11.77 8.65
C TYR A 245 -28.95 -12.25 7.52
N TYR A 246 -27.66 -11.90 7.58
CA TYR A 246 -26.63 -12.29 6.64
C TYR A 246 -25.46 -12.92 7.40
N ASN A 247 -25.30 -14.25 7.35
CA ASN A 247 -24.24 -14.97 8.07
C ASN A 247 -23.35 -15.83 7.16
N ASN A 248 -23.40 -15.60 5.84
CA ASN A 248 -22.59 -16.40 4.93
C ASN A 248 -21.10 -16.12 5.17
N PRO A 249 -20.28 -17.18 5.31
CA PRO A 249 -18.90 -17.02 5.72
C PRO A 249 -18.01 -16.59 4.56
N ASN A 250 -16.85 -16.02 4.90
CA ASN A 250 -15.74 -15.84 3.98
C ASN A 250 -15.06 -17.20 3.74
N PHE A 251 -14.84 -17.59 2.48
CA PHE A 251 -14.34 -18.92 2.12
C PHE A 251 -12.99 -18.82 1.41
N ALA A 252 -11.93 -19.20 2.11
CA ALA A 252 -10.57 -19.21 1.55
C ALA A 252 -10.18 -20.61 1.08
N ILE A 253 -9.61 -20.69 -0.12
CA ILE A 253 -9.14 -21.94 -0.72
C ILE A 253 -7.66 -21.86 -1.11
N GLU A 254 -7.07 -23.02 -1.33
CA GLU A 254 -5.73 -23.15 -1.90
C GLU A 254 -5.91 -23.32 -3.41
N GLY A 255 -5.36 -22.39 -4.19
CA GLY A 255 -5.35 -22.50 -5.66
C GLY A 255 -4.46 -23.66 -6.14
N GLU A 256 -4.44 -23.87 -7.45
CA GLU A 256 -3.45 -24.75 -8.08
C GLU A 256 -2.20 -23.96 -8.49
N GLU A 257 -1.02 -24.59 -8.54
CA GLU A 257 0.24 -23.90 -8.90
C GLU A 257 0.24 -23.29 -10.32
N ALA A 258 -0.73 -23.69 -11.17
CA ALA A 258 -0.94 -23.15 -12.51
C ALA A 258 -1.87 -21.92 -12.53
N ASP A 259 -2.53 -21.59 -11.42
CA ASP A 259 -3.34 -20.38 -11.30
C ASP A 259 -2.40 -19.17 -11.21
N ALA A 260 -2.47 -18.27 -12.19
CA ALA A 260 -1.57 -17.12 -12.27
C ALA A 260 -1.71 -16.21 -11.03
N GLY A 261 -0.60 -15.95 -10.31
CA GLY A 261 -0.53 -14.98 -9.21
C GLY A 261 -0.23 -15.58 -7.84
N TRP A 262 -0.06 -14.72 -6.82
CA TRP A 262 0.23 -15.11 -5.43
C TRP A 262 -1.04 -15.47 -4.66
N ALA A 263 -2.08 -14.65 -4.82
CA ALA A 263 -3.43 -14.84 -4.33
C ALA A 263 -4.39 -14.13 -5.30
N ASN A 264 -5.69 -14.44 -5.22
CA ASN A 264 -6.72 -13.75 -6.00
C ASN A 264 -8.11 -13.86 -5.35
N SER A 265 -8.98 -12.95 -5.73
CA SER A 265 -10.37 -12.89 -5.27
C SER A 265 -11.35 -13.20 -6.39
N THR A 266 -12.41 -13.94 -6.07
CA THR A 266 -13.53 -14.21 -6.99
C THR A 266 -14.83 -14.26 -6.19
N PRO A 267 -16.00 -14.02 -6.79
CA PRO A 267 -17.25 -14.14 -6.05
C PRO A 267 -17.33 -15.48 -5.29
N TYR A 268 -17.78 -15.41 -4.04
CA TYR A 268 -17.93 -16.51 -3.09
C TYR A 268 -16.64 -17.06 -2.47
N ARG A 269 -15.43 -16.56 -2.82
CA ARG A 269 -14.17 -17.03 -2.23
C ARG A 269 -12.97 -16.07 -2.32
N THR A 270 -11.89 -16.43 -1.63
CA THR A 270 -10.52 -15.99 -1.92
C THR A 270 -9.63 -17.22 -2.15
N SER A 271 -8.60 -17.07 -2.98
CA SER A 271 -7.67 -18.14 -3.38
C SER A 271 -6.23 -17.76 -3.04
N TYR A 272 -5.46 -18.71 -2.51
CA TYR A 272 -4.05 -18.52 -2.12
C TYR A 272 -3.21 -19.63 -2.74
N ASN A 273 -2.34 -19.28 -3.69
CA ASN A 273 -1.91 -20.21 -4.74
C ASN A 273 -0.63 -20.98 -4.41
N SER A 274 -0.10 -20.86 -3.18
CA SER A 274 1.01 -21.66 -2.71
C SER A 274 0.99 -21.84 -1.20
N GLN A 275 1.65 -22.90 -0.73
CA GLN A 275 1.90 -23.10 0.70
C GLN A 275 2.66 -21.93 1.34
N ALA A 276 3.59 -21.30 0.61
CA ALA A 276 4.31 -20.13 1.10
C ALA A 276 3.36 -18.94 1.30
N CYS A 277 2.45 -18.72 0.35
CA CYS A 277 1.39 -17.71 0.45
C CYS A 277 0.45 -17.97 1.62
N ILE A 278 -0.01 -19.21 1.79
CA ILE A 278 -0.87 -19.57 2.93
C ILE A 278 -0.15 -19.30 4.26
N LYS A 279 1.12 -19.71 4.35
CA LYS A 279 1.92 -19.51 5.56
C LYS A 279 2.17 -18.03 5.86
N SER A 280 2.45 -17.19 4.87
CA SER A 280 2.61 -15.74 5.11
C SER A 280 1.29 -15.06 5.43
N SER A 281 0.19 -15.46 4.79
CA SER A 281 -1.09 -14.75 4.85
C SER A 281 -1.95 -15.13 6.05
N PHE A 282 -1.77 -16.32 6.63
CA PHE A 282 -2.67 -16.84 7.68
C PHE A 282 -1.99 -17.33 8.96
N ASP A 283 -0.72 -17.76 8.90
CA ASP A 283 -0.07 -18.28 10.10
C ASP A 283 0.41 -17.13 10.99
N VAL A 284 -0.43 -16.72 11.93
CA VAL A 284 -0.14 -15.61 12.85
C VAL A 284 1.05 -15.86 13.79
N ASN A 285 1.54 -17.10 13.89
CA ASN A 285 2.76 -17.40 14.65
C ASN A 285 4.02 -17.29 13.78
N ASN A 286 3.87 -17.15 12.45
CA ASN A 286 4.98 -16.95 11.53
C ASN A 286 5.61 -15.57 11.77
N PRO A 287 6.92 -15.47 12.02
CA PRO A 287 7.61 -14.17 12.13
C PRO A 287 7.45 -13.29 10.88
N ASP A 288 7.19 -13.89 9.73
CA ASP A 288 6.99 -13.21 8.44
C ASP A 288 5.51 -13.18 8.03
N HIS A 289 4.59 -13.29 9.00
CA HIS A 289 3.18 -13.05 8.75
C HIS A 289 2.96 -11.61 8.27
N ASP A 290 2.22 -11.46 7.16
CA ASP A 290 1.75 -10.18 6.63
C ASP A 290 0.26 -10.31 6.32
N GLU A 291 -0.53 -9.54 7.06
CA GLU A 291 -1.98 -9.46 6.93
C GLU A 291 -2.44 -8.94 5.56
N TRP A 292 -1.59 -8.20 4.86
CA TRP A 292 -1.96 -7.45 3.64
C TRP A 292 -2.58 -8.33 2.57
N CYS A 293 -1.96 -9.47 2.26
CA CYS A 293 -2.43 -10.33 1.18
C CYS A 293 -3.86 -10.80 1.44
N SER A 294 -4.14 -11.35 2.62
CA SER A 294 -5.51 -11.80 2.94
C SER A 294 -6.54 -10.67 2.96
N ALA A 295 -6.17 -9.50 3.51
CA ALA A 295 -7.04 -8.34 3.63
C ALA A 295 -7.32 -7.68 2.27
N HIS A 296 -6.33 -7.66 1.39
CA HIS A 296 -6.44 -7.12 0.03
C HIS A 296 -7.43 -7.96 -0.81
N GLU A 297 -7.30 -9.29 -0.78
CA GLU A 297 -8.20 -10.19 -1.51
C GLU A 297 -9.63 -10.19 -0.96
N CYS A 298 -9.78 -10.10 0.37
CA CYS A 298 -11.10 -9.95 0.98
C CYS A 298 -11.68 -8.55 0.70
N GLY A 299 -10.84 -7.52 0.64
CA GLY A 299 -11.21 -6.16 0.25
C GLY A 299 -11.81 -6.08 -1.15
N HIS A 300 -11.29 -6.84 -2.13
CA HIS A 300 -11.91 -6.93 -3.46
C HIS A 300 -13.36 -7.40 -3.38
N ASN A 301 -13.63 -8.35 -2.50
CA ASN A 301 -14.98 -8.85 -2.27
C ASN A 301 -15.92 -7.84 -1.59
N ASN A 302 -15.42 -6.70 -1.10
CA ASN A 302 -16.17 -5.73 -0.29
C ASN A 302 -16.17 -4.31 -0.88
N GLN A 303 -15.33 -4.02 -1.87
CA GLN A 303 -15.13 -2.67 -2.40
C GLN A 303 -16.27 -2.15 -3.30
N GLY A 304 -17.24 -2.99 -3.67
CA GLY A 304 -18.20 -2.69 -4.74
C GLY A 304 -19.02 -1.41 -4.57
N ALA A 305 -19.23 -0.92 -3.35
CA ALA A 305 -19.93 0.34 -3.10
C ALA A 305 -19.05 1.59 -3.33
N ILE A 306 -17.74 1.48 -3.07
CA ILE A 306 -16.79 2.62 -3.07
C ILE A 306 -15.83 2.59 -4.25
N ASN A 307 -15.86 1.54 -5.08
CA ASN A 307 -14.93 1.41 -6.19
C ASN A 307 -15.17 2.51 -7.25
N LEU A 308 -14.08 3.10 -7.72
CA LEU A 308 -14.07 4.12 -8.77
C LEU A 308 -13.50 3.54 -10.06
N GLU A 309 -13.74 4.23 -11.18
CA GLU A 309 -13.10 3.94 -12.45
C GLU A 309 -11.56 3.89 -12.30
N GLY A 310 -10.92 2.80 -12.74
CA GLY A 310 -9.47 2.63 -12.63
C GLY A 310 -8.97 2.28 -11.23
N GLY A 311 -9.89 2.08 -10.27
CA GLY A 311 -9.61 1.96 -8.85
C GLY A 311 -9.76 0.55 -8.28
N THR A 312 -9.88 -0.49 -9.12
CA THR A 312 -10.14 -1.87 -8.64
C THR A 312 -9.03 -2.37 -7.72
N GLU A 313 -7.77 -2.04 -7.99
CA GLU A 313 -6.60 -2.33 -7.13
C GLU A 313 -6.32 -1.25 -6.07
N VAL A 314 -7.21 -0.27 -5.93
CA VAL A 314 -7.02 0.90 -5.08
C VAL A 314 -7.98 0.88 -3.90
N SER A 315 -9.29 0.85 -4.16
CA SER A 315 -10.31 1.07 -3.14
C SER A 315 -10.41 -0.07 -2.12
N ASN A 316 -10.05 -1.29 -2.51
CA ASN A 316 -9.94 -2.44 -1.60
C ASN A 316 -8.87 -2.24 -0.51
N ASN A 317 -7.85 -1.42 -0.77
CA ASN A 317 -6.78 -1.16 0.20
C ASN A 317 -7.21 -0.26 1.37
N LEU A 318 -8.42 0.30 1.36
CA LEU A 318 -9.06 0.80 2.57
C LEU A 318 -9.18 -0.32 3.61
N PHE A 319 -9.66 -1.49 3.20
CA PHE A 319 -9.78 -2.66 4.07
C PHE A 319 -8.39 -3.17 4.48
N SER A 320 -7.44 -3.28 3.54
CA SER A 320 -6.06 -3.69 3.86
C SER A 320 -5.42 -2.84 4.96
N ASN A 321 -5.47 -1.51 4.83
CA ASN A 321 -4.93 -0.61 5.85
C ASN A 321 -5.73 -0.64 7.15
N TYR A 322 -7.05 -0.81 7.08
CA TYR A 322 -7.89 -0.98 8.27
C TYR A 322 -7.52 -2.24 9.06
N ILE A 323 -7.29 -3.36 8.38
CA ILE A 323 -6.84 -4.61 9.01
C ILE A 323 -5.44 -4.46 9.59
N ARG A 324 -4.51 -3.79 8.90
CA ARG A 324 -3.18 -3.47 9.46
C ARG A 324 -3.23 -2.65 10.74
N TYR A 325 -4.14 -1.68 10.80
CA TYR A 325 -4.37 -0.90 12.02
C TYR A 325 -4.81 -1.80 13.19
N HIS A 326 -5.76 -2.71 12.95
CA HIS A 326 -6.28 -3.64 13.96
C HIS A 326 -5.30 -4.74 14.37
N SER A 327 -4.54 -5.27 13.41
CA SER A 327 -3.53 -6.32 13.65
C SER A 327 -2.41 -5.82 14.57
N GLY A 328 -2.06 -4.54 14.47
CA GLY A 328 -0.91 -3.94 15.16
C GLY A 328 0.44 -4.47 14.69
N ILE A 329 0.50 -5.22 13.57
CA ILE A 329 1.72 -5.86 13.05
C ILE A 329 2.52 -4.87 12.19
N ALA A 330 1.83 -4.14 11.33
CA ALA A 330 2.41 -3.19 10.38
C ALA A 330 1.78 -1.78 10.51
N THR A 331 2.45 -0.77 9.95
CA THR A 331 1.82 0.53 9.67
C THR A 331 1.04 0.48 8.36
N SER A 332 0.22 1.49 8.11
CA SER A 332 -0.44 1.62 6.81
C SER A 332 0.57 1.67 5.65
N SER A 333 0.13 1.29 4.46
CA SER A 333 0.86 1.49 3.20
C SER A 333 0.38 2.74 2.48
N GLY A 334 1.22 3.18 1.53
CA GLY A 334 0.88 4.16 0.50
C GLY A 334 1.81 5.38 0.54
N SER A 335 1.84 6.14 -0.54
CA SER A 335 2.80 7.23 -0.72
C SER A 335 2.60 8.36 0.32
N PRO A 336 3.66 9.09 0.70
CA PRO A 336 3.54 10.24 1.59
C PRO A 336 2.85 11.43 0.89
N LEU A 337 2.34 12.39 1.66
CA LEU A 337 1.65 13.60 1.15
C LEU A 337 2.46 14.33 0.06
N ALA A 338 3.79 14.39 0.21
CA ALA A 338 4.68 15.02 -0.78
C ALA A 338 4.50 14.44 -2.20
N VAL A 339 4.22 13.15 -2.34
CA VAL A 339 3.94 12.53 -3.65
C VAL A 339 2.61 13.02 -4.21
N THR A 340 1.57 13.07 -3.39
CA THR A 340 0.25 13.62 -3.77
C THR A 340 0.37 15.07 -4.21
N MET A 341 1.13 15.89 -3.47
CA MET A 341 1.29 17.31 -3.78
C MET A 341 2.14 17.56 -5.02
N ASN A 342 3.10 16.68 -5.35
CA ASN A 342 3.77 16.70 -6.64
C ASN A 342 2.81 16.42 -7.81
N TYR A 343 1.92 15.42 -7.67
CA TYR A 343 0.88 15.17 -8.69
C TYR A 343 -0.09 16.34 -8.81
N TYR A 344 -0.45 16.97 -7.69
CA TYR A 344 -1.27 18.18 -7.69
C TYR A 344 -0.59 19.33 -8.45
N ALA A 345 0.68 19.63 -8.14
CA ALA A 345 1.45 20.67 -8.82
C ALA A 345 1.59 20.44 -10.33
N MET A 346 1.50 19.18 -10.77
CA MET A 346 1.55 18.77 -12.18
C MET A 346 0.16 18.68 -12.85
N HIS A 347 -0.92 19.05 -12.15
CA HIS A 347 -2.30 18.89 -12.60
C HIS A 347 -2.64 17.45 -13.04
N THR A 348 -2.03 16.45 -12.39
CA THR A 348 -2.27 15.04 -12.70
C THR A 348 -3.61 14.59 -12.11
N PRO A 349 -4.57 14.14 -12.95
CA PRO A 349 -5.85 13.60 -12.47
C PRO A 349 -5.66 12.37 -11.56
N TYR A 350 -6.57 12.17 -10.61
CA TYR A 350 -6.53 11.06 -9.64
C TYR A 350 -6.22 9.69 -10.29
N PHE A 351 -6.91 9.38 -11.39
CA PHE A 351 -7.02 8.05 -11.99
C PHE A 351 -5.75 7.52 -12.67
N ILE A 352 -4.75 8.38 -12.88
CA ILE A 352 -3.46 8.00 -13.48
C ILE A 352 -2.29 8.17 -12.50
N ARG A 353 -2.58 8.42 -11.22
CA ARG A 353 -1.58 8.39 -10.16
C ARG A 353 -1.24 6.94 -9.82
N SER A 354 -0.11 6.71 -9.16
CA SER A 354 0.24 5.35 -8.69
C SER A 354 -0.82 4.82 -7.70
N VAL A 355 -0.99 3.49 -7.66
CA VAL A 355 -1.89 2.81 -6.71
C VAL A 355 -1.57 3.22 -5.25
N ASP A 356 -0.28 3.25 -4.90
CA ASP A 356 0.20 3.67 -3.57
C ASP A 356 -0.22 5.10 -3.21
N CYS A 357 -0.31 6.00 -4.20
CA CYS A 357 -0.80 7.35 -3.98
C CYS A 357 -2.32 7.34 -3.82
N GLN A 358 -3.04 6.74 -4.79
CA GLN A 358 -4.50 6.76 -4.83
C GLN A 358 -5.16 6.16 -3.58
N LEU A 359 -4.61 5.07 -3.03
CA LEU A 359 -5.20 4.37 -1.88
C LEU A 359 -5.19 5.23 -0.60
N ARG A 360 -4.29 6.20 -0.51
CA ARG A 360 -4.18 7.07 0.67
C ARG A 360 -5.37 7.98 0.83
N MET A 361 -6.06 8.37 -0.24
CA MET A 361 -7.26 9.20 -0.14
C MET A 361 -8.31 8.53 0.75
N TYR A 362 -8.63 7.24 0.50
CA TYR A 362 -9.58 6.49 1.31
C TYR A 362 -9.10 6.39 2.76
N TYR A 363 -7.83 6.07 2.97
CA TYR A 363 -7.31 5.91 4.31
C TYR A 363 -7.17 7.23 5.08
N GLN A 364 -6.90 8.36 4.44
CA GLN A 364 -6.93 9.69 5.08
C GLN A 364 -8.32 10.06 5.58
N LEU A 365 -9.37 9.76 4.81
CA LEU A 365 -10.76 9.90 5.29
C LEU A 365 -11.00 9.01 6.52
N PHE A 366 -10.41 7.80 6.57
CA PHE A 366 -10.50 6.92 7.74
C PHE A 366 -9.78 7.51 8.94
N LEU A 367 -8.52 7.91 8.78
CA LEU A 367 -7.72 8.54 9.84
C LEU A 367 -8.44 9.76 10.40
N TYR A 368 -9.00 10.61 9.54
CA TYR A 368 -9.58 11.89 9.94
C TYR A 368 -10.93 11.72 10.63
N TYR A 369 -11.87 11.00 10.01
CA TYR A 369 -13.20 10.88 10.58
C TYR A 369 -13.25 9.88 11.74
N HIS A 370 -12.50 8.78 11.66
CA HIS A 370 -12.54 7.74 12.67
C HIS A 370 -11.45 7.93 13.73
N LEU A 371 -10.17 7.86 13.38
CA LEU A 371 -9.11 7.86 14.39
C LEU A 371 -8.91 9.22 15.08
N ALA A 372 -9.09 10.31 14.34
CA ALA A 372 -9.13 11.67 14.88
C ALA A 372 -10.53 12.08 15.39
N GLN A 373 -11.51 11.17 15.35
CA GLN A 373 -12.85 11.30 15.94
C GLN A 373 -13.66 12.50 15.43
N LYS A 374 -13.47 12.91 14.18
CA LYS A 374 -14.24 14.01 13.58
C LYS A 374 -15.66 13.58 13.19
N ASN A 375 -15.85 12.31 12.80
CA ASN A 375 -17.15 11.68 12.55
C ASN A 375 -17.01 10.15 12.59
N THR A 376 -17.25 9.53 13.75
CA THR A 376 -17.03 8.09 13.92
C THR A 376 -18.01 7.21 13.13
N SER A 377 -19.08 7.77 12.57
CA SER A 377 -20.05 7.05 11.72
C SER A 377 -19.77 7.17 10.22
N PHE A 378 -18.73 7.91 9.82
CA PHE A 378 -18.52 8.32 8.44
C PHE A 378 -18.52 7.15 7.44
N TYR A 379 -17.65 6.15 7.58
CA TYR A 379 -17.62 5.04 6.63
C TYR A 379 -18.88 4.19 6.62
N PRO A 380 -19.44 3.74 7.77
CA PRO A 380 -20.72 3.04 7.80
C PRO A 380 -21.84 3.77 7.05
N GLU A 381 -21.98 5.08 7.25
CA GLU A 381 -22.98 5.91 6.56
C GLU A 381 -22.64 6.15 5.10
N LEU A 382 -21.36 6.30 4.73
CA LEU A 382 -20.92 6.43 3.34
C LEU A 382 -21.20 5.15 2.54
N PHE A 383 -20.87 4.00 3.10
CA PHE A 383 -21.18 2.70 2.49
C PHE A 383 -22.69 2.54 2.32
N LYS A 384 -23.50 2.91 3.33
CA LYS A 384 -24.96 2.89 3.22
C LYS A 384 -25.47 3.83 2.13
N ALA A 385 -25.03 5.08 2.11
CA ALA A 385 -25.43 6.08 1.12
C ALA A 385 -25.07 5.64 -0.32
N LEU A 386 -23.93 4.98 -0.51
CA LEU A 386 -23.50 4.43 -1.80
C LEU A 386 -24.17 3.09 -2.14
N ARG A 387 -24.74 2.35 -1.17
CA ARG A 387 -25.64 1.22 -1.47
C ARG A 387 -27.00 1.72 -1.96
N ASP A 388 -27.53 2.75 -1.32
CA ASP A 388 -28.83 3.34 -1.63
C ASP A 388 -28.81 4.12 -2.96
N ASP A 389 -27.70 4.80 -3.26
CA ASP A 389 -27.49 5.54 -4.50
C ASP A 389 -26.15 5.17 -5.19
N PRO A 390 -26.07 3.98 -5.85
CA PRO A 390 -24.81 3.40 -6.32
C PRO A 390 -24.06 4.21 -7.37
N LEU A 391 -22.74 4.08 -7.34
CA LEU A 391 -21.86 4.51 -8.42
C LEU A 391 -22.14 3.69 -9.69
N THR A 392 -21.94 4.31 -10.86
CA THR A 392 -22.22 3.69 -12.16
C THR A 392 -20.95 3.55 -12.99
N VAL A 393 -19.92 2.95 -12.37
CA VAL A 393 -18.59 2.71 -12.94
C VAL A 393 -18.73 2.08 -14.34
N TRP A 394 -18.03 2.64 -15.32
CA TRP A 394 -18.05 2.27 -16.75
C TRP A 394 -19.38 2.39 -17.51
N LYS A 395 -20.53 2.52 -16.84
CA LYS A 395 -21.85 2.68 -17.49
C LYS A 395 -22.16 4.14 -17.82
N ASN A 396 -21.65 5.07 -17.02
CA ASN A 396 -21.74 6.52 -17.20
C ASN A 396 -20.47 7.18 -16.61
N SER A 397 -19.28 6.79 -17.09
CA SER A 397 -17.96 7.17 -16.52
C SER A 397 -17.69 8.68 -16.42
N ASN A 398 -18.63 9.52 -16.86
CA ASN A 398 -18.53 10.97 -16.80
C ASN A 398 -18.80 11.58 -15.40
N ASN A 399 -19.26 10.80 -14.41
CA ASN A 399 -19.75 11.37 -13.15
C ASN A 399 -19.58 10.51 -11.87
N SER A 400 -19.14 9.25 -11.91
CA SER A 400 -19.10 8.43 -10.67
C SER A 400 -18.13 9.00 -9.64
N SER A 401 -16.95 9.44 -10.07
CA SER A 401 -15.97 10.11 -9.20
C SER A 401 -16.51 11.40 -8.58
N LEU A 402 -17.14 12.27 -9.37
CA LEU A 402 -17.77 13.48 -8.85
C LEU A 402 -18.98 13.18 -7.95
N LYS A 403 -19.72 12.10 -8.23
CA LYS A 403 -20.80 11.60 -7.36
C LYS A 403 -20.24 11.11 -6.02
N PHE A 404 -19.13 10.39 -6.05
CA PHE A 404 -18.42 9.97 -4.84
C PHE A 404 -18.00 11.19 -4.00
N VAL A 405 -17.41 12.22 -4.62
CA VAL A 405 -17.10 13.50 -3.95
C VAL A 405 -18.33 14.09 -3.27
N ARG A 406 -19.46 14.19 -3.99
CA ARG A 406 -20.72 14.71 -3.43
C ARG A 406 -21.22 13.87 -2.27
N LYS A 407 -21.17 12.53 -2.37
CA LYS A 407 -21.61 11.61 -1.31
C LYS A 407 -20.72 11.67 -0.08
N VAL A 408 -19.41 11.82 -0.26
CA VAL A 408 -18.47 12.07 0.84
C VAL A 408 -18.80 13.38 1.55
N CYS A 409 -18.96 14.49 0.81
CA CYS A 409 -19.31 15.79 1.39
C CYS A 409 -20.69 15.76 2.08
N GLU A 410 -21.65 15.06 1.49
CA GLU A 410 -22.99 14.84 2.06
C GLU A 410 -22.93 14.09 3.39
N VAL A 411 -22.18 12.99 3.47
CA VAL A 411 -22.08 12.20 4.72
C VAL A 411 -21.23 12.90 5.77
N ALA A 412 -20.17 13.60 5.36
CA ALA A 412 -19.36 14.41 6.24
C ALA A 412 -20.10 15.65 6.76
N GLN A 413 -21.08 16.17 6.00
CA GLN A 413 -21.68 17.49 6.18
C GLN A 413 -20.64 18.63 6.08
N GLU A 414 -19.68 18.48 5.16
CA GLU A 414 -18.50 19.34 5.03
C GLU A 414 -18.16 19.57 3.56
N ASP A 415 -17.67 20.76 3.24
CA ASP A 415 -17.12 21.07 1.91
C ASP A 415 -15.62 20.69 1.88
N LEU A 416 -15.33 19.55 1.24
CA LEU A 416 -13.97 19.03 1.07
C LEU A 416 -13.32 19.42 -0.27
N THR A 417 -13.68 20.59 -0.82
CA THR A 417 -13.15 21.05 -2.11
C THR A 417 -11.61 21.03 -2.15
N ASP A 418 -10.94 21.54 -1.11
CA ASP A 418 -9.47 21.65 -1.12
C ASP A 418 -8.81 20.25 -1.04
N PHE A 419 -9.42 19.31 -0.30
CA PHE A 419 -8.98 17.91 -0.24
C PHE A 419 -9.09 17.22 -1.62
N PHE A 420 -10.26 17.29 -2.26
CA PHE A 420 -10.46 16.65 -3.56
C PHE A 420 -9.73 17.37 -4.71
N THR A 421 -9.42 18.65 -4.54
CA THR A 421 -8.51 19.41 -5.42
C THR A 421 -7.10 18.81 -5.36
N ALA A 422 -6.52 18.65 -4.16
CA ALA A 422 -5.19 18.03 -4.01
C ALA A 422 -5.14 16.61 -4.60
N TRP A 423 -6.24 15.86 -4.45
CA TRP A 423 -6.38 14.52 -5.01
C TRP A 423 -6.61 14.47 -6.52
N GLY A 424 -6.83 15.59 -7.19
CA GLY A 424 -6.95 15.67 -8.65
C GLY A 424 -8.32 15.24 -9.19
N PHE A 425 -9.39 15.37 -8.40
CA PHE A 425 -10.76 15.07 -8.85
C PHE A 425 -11.37 16.20 -9.70
N PHE A 426 -10.81 17.41 -9.59
CA PHE A 426 -11.29 18.60 -10.30
C PHE A 426 -10.40 19.01 -11.47
N GLU A 427 -9.58 18.08 -11.97
CA GLU A 427 -8.82 18.25 -13.21
C GLU A 427 -9.68 17.79 -14.40
N PRO A 428 -10.07 18.69 -15.33
CA PRO A 428 -10.86 18.31 -16.48
C PRO A 428 -10.00 17.55 -17.50
N PHE A 429 -10.52 16.46 -18.04
CA PHE A 429 -9.86 15.68 -19.10
C PHE A 429 -10.89 15.03 -20.02
N ASN A 430 -10.45 14.68 -21.23
CA ASN A 430 -11.29 14.09 -22.27
C ASN A 430 -10.63 12.83 -22.82
N ASN A 431 -11.40 11.75 -22.95
CA ASN A 431 -10.95 10.45 -23.47
C ASN A 431 -9.66 9.92 -22.80
N LEU A 432 -9.53 10.10 -21.49
CA LEU A 432 -8.43 9.53 -20.73
C LEU A 432 -8.51 8.00 -20.80
N HIS A 433 -7.44 7.37 -21.28
CA HIS A 433 -7.36 5.93 -21.37
C HIS A 433 -6.99 5.34 -20.00
N ILE A 434 -7.74 4.33 -19.58
CA ILE A 434 -7.55 3.63 -18.30
C ILE A 434 -7.56 2.14 -18.58
N GLU A 435 -6.52 1.44 -18.12
CA GLU A 435 -6.42 -0.01 -18.15
C GLU A 435 -6.76 -0.55 -16.75
N ASP A 436 -7.92 -1.17 -16.61
CA ASP A 436 -8.40 -1.72 -15.34
C ASP A 436 -9.28 -2.93 -15.62
N TYR A 437 -8.66 -4.12 -15.63
CA TYR A 437 -9.27 -5.37 -16.10
C TYR A 437 -9.89 -5.28 -17.51
N GLY A 438 -9.36 -4.38 -18.32
CA GLY A 438 -9.85 -4.05 -19.65
C GLY A 438 -9.51 -2.62 -20.04
N ALA A 439 -9.54 -2.34 -21.34
CA ALA A 439 -9.33 -1.02 -21.89
C ALA A 439 -10.62 -0.18 -21.78
N HIS A 440 -10.54 0.91 -21.03
CA HIS A 440 -11.64 1.85 -20.83
C HIS A 440 -11.24 3.29 -21.19
N THR A 441 -12.25 4.15 -21.33
CA THR A 441 -12.07 5.59 -21.51
C THR A 441 -12.97 6.37 -20.58
N MET A 442 -12.49 7.52 -20.12
CA MET A 442 -13.20 8.39 -19.19
C MET A 442 -13.05 9.85 -19.57
N THR A 443 -14.08 10.64 -19.28
CA THR A 443 -14.11 12.08 -19.51
C THR A 443 -14.68 12.78 -18.28
N VAL A 444 -14.00 13.78 -17.74
CA VAL A 444 -14.50 14.65 -16.68
C VAL A 444 -14.54 16.08 -17.23
N ARG A 445 -15.73 16.62 -17.39
CA ARG A 445 -15.93 17.95 -17.99
C ARG A 445 -15.87 19.03 -16.92
N LYS A 446 -15.31 20.19 -17.28
CA LYS A 446 -15.33 21.40 -16.43
C LYS A 446 -16.74 21.78 -15.97
N THR A 447 -17.77 21.61 -16.80
CA THR A 447 -19.16 21.88 -16.42
C THR A 447 -19.68 20.93 -15.33
N ASP A 448 -19.28 19.66 -15.37
CA ASP A 448 -19.68 18.67 -14.35
C ASP A 448 -18.94 18.94 -13.02
N ILE A 449 -17.67 19.37 -13.09
CA ILE A 449 -16.89 19.85 -11.94
C ILE A 449 -17.56 21.09 -11.32
N ASN A 450 -17.85 22.13 -12.10
CA ASN A 450 -18.46 23.36 -11.59
C ASN A 450 -19.79 23.10 -10.88
N ARG A 451 -20.66 22.28 -11.48
CA ARG A 451 -21.91 21.87 -10.83
C ARG A 451 -21.66 21.14 -9.50
N THR A 452 -20.65 20.28 -9.45
CA THR A 452 -20.27 19.57 -8.22
C THR A 452 -19.82 20.55 -7.13
N LEU A 453 -18.98 21.52 -7.48
CA LEU A 453 -18.52 22.57 -6.57
C LEU A 453 -19.70 23.41 -6.05
N GLU A 454 -20.64 23.81 -6.93
CA GLU A 454 -21.86 24.53 -6.53
C GLU A 454 -22.73 23.71 -5.57
N GLU A 455 -22.88 22.40 -5.81
CA GLU A 455 -23.69 21.51 -4.97
C GLU A 455 -23.10 21.28 -3.57
N ILE A 456 -21.76 21.23 -3.45
CA ILE A 456 -21.08 21.00 -2.17
C ILE A 456 -20.82 22.30 -1.38
N ALA A 457 -20.79 23.46 -2.04
CA ALA A 457 -20.58 24.77 -1.39
C ALA A 457 -21.66 25.14 -0.35
N LYS A 458 -22.77 24.40 -0.30
CA LYS A 458 -23.79 24.53 0.76
C LYS A 458 -23.31 24.03 2.13
N TYR A 459 -22.27 23.19 2.16
CA TYR A 459 -21.67 22.67 3.38
C TYR A 459 -20.60 23.64 3.91
N PRO A 460 -20.32 23.66 5.22
CA PRO A 460 -19.26 24.48 5.77
C PRO A 460 -17.90 24.08 5.19
N LYS A 461 -17.18 25.04 4.62
CA LYS A 461 -15.78 24.91 4.22
C LYS A 461 -14.89 25.00 5.47
N LYS A 462 -14.79 23.86 6.16
CA LYS A 462 -13.86 23.61 7.26
C LYS A 462 -12.95 22.46 6.82
N ASN A 463 -11.88 22.18 7.56
CA ASN A 463 -11.14 20.92 7.44
C ASN A 463 -10.02 20.89 6.40
N ARG A 464 -9.34 22.02 6.14
CA ARG A 464 -8.12 22.03 5.31
C ARG A 464 -7.01 21.17 5.92
N GLU A 465 -7.03 20.99 7.23
CA GLU A 465 -6.06 20.19 7.96
C GLU A 465 -6.10 18.70 7.63
N ILE A 466 -7.20 18.17 7.06
CA ILE A 466 -7.29 16.76 6.64
C ILE A 466 -6.17 16.35 5.67
N LEU A 467 -5.64 17.30 4.89
CA LEU A 467 -4.56 17.05 3.93
C LEU A 467 -3.31 16.49 4.61
N PHE A 468 -3.04 16.89 5.85
CA PHE A 468 -1.80 16.57 6.56
C PHE A 468 -1.88 15.29 7.37
N ILE A 469 -3.06 14.68 7.50
CA ILE A 469 -3.24 13.57 8.43
C ILE A 469 -2.49 12.33 7.96
N GLU A 470 -1.74 11.75 8.90
CA GLU A 470 -0.85 10.65 8.64
C GLU A 470 -0.68 9.77 9.89
N ASP A 471 -0.41 8.48 9.72
CA ASP A 471 -0.21 7.53 10.83
C ASP A 471 1.24 7.04 10.94
N ARG A 472 2.15 7.64 10.17
CA ARG A 472 3.55 7.22 9.99
C ARG A 472 4.56 8.35 10.19
N VAL A 473 4.17 9.45 10.85
CA VAL A 473 5.04 10.60 11.13
C VAL A 473 5.94 10.30 12.33
N ASP A 474 5.37 9.90 13.47
CA ASP A 474 6.11 9.47 14.66
C ASP A 474 5.49 8.18 15.22
N TYR A 475 6.16 7.53 16.17
CA TYR A 475 5.80 6.22 16.72
C TYR A 475 4.28 6.05 16.94
N VAL A 476 3.72 4.97 16.40
CA VAL A 476 2.30 4.68 16.58
C VAL A 476 2.06 4.03 17.95
N LEU A 477 1.15 4.62 18.73
CA LEU A 477 0.67 4.07 20.00
C LEU A 477 0.21 2.61 19.85
N THR A 478 0.50 1.80 20.88
CA THR A 478 0.21 0.35 20.99
C THR A 478 -1.27 0.01 21.25
N ASN A 479 -2.20 0.86 20.83
CA ASN A 479 -3.62 0.74 21.20
C ASN A 479 -4.44 -0.18 20.28
N GLY A 480 -3.80 -1.08 19.52
CA GLY A 480 -4.53 -2.17 18.86
C GLY A 480 -5.06 -3.17 19.89
N PHE A 481 -6.22 -3.79 19.62
CA PHE A 481 -6.80 -4.82 20.50
C PHE A 481 -5.88 -6.03 20.70
N LEU A 482 -4.95 -6.24 19.76
CA LEU A 482 -3.79 -7.12 19.97
C LEU A 482 -2.62 -6.28 20.51
N THR A 483 -2.41 -6.33 21.82
CA THR A 483 -1.23 -5.74 22.46
C THR A 483 0.02 -6.51 22.04
N THR A 484 0.65 -6.16 20.92
CA THR A 484 2.06 -6.50 20.68
C THR A 484 2.91 -5.50 21.46
N ALA A 485 3.10 -5.78 22.75
CA ALA A 485 4.02 -5.04 23.58
C ALA A 485 5.39 -4.90 22.89
N GLY A 486 5.79 -3.65 22.60
CA GLY A 486 7.18 -3.28 22.34
C GLY A 486 7.85 -3.80 21.07
N LYS A 487 7.13 -4.11 19.98
CA LYS A 487 7.77 -4.48 18.71
C LYS A 487 7.54 -3.44 17.61
N LYS A 488 8.61 -3.10 16.88
CA LYS A 488 8.59 -2.28 15.68
C LYS A 488 7.56 -2.84 14.70
N ARG A 489 6.61 -2.00 14.28
CA ARG A 489 5.73 -2.30 13.15
C ARG A 489 6.60 -2.53 11.92
N ARG A 490 6.52 -3.71 11.30
CA ARG A 490 7.19 -3.96 10.02
C ARG A 490 6.35 -3.30 8.94
N GLY A 491 6.74 -2.12 8.48
CA GLY A 491 6.21 -1.52 7.27
C GLY A 491 7.19 -1.69 6.11
N SER A 492 6.68 -1.76 4.87
CA SER A 492 7.46 -1.42 3.67
C SER A 492 7.89 0.06 3.72
N ASP A 493 7.04 0.91 4.29
CA ASP A 493 7.25 2.35 4.49
C ASP A 493 7.68 2.57 5.95
N VAL A 494 8.83 3.19 6.19
CA VAL A 494 9.36 3.32 7.56
C VAL A 494 8.72 4.54 8.24
N VAL A 495 8.28 4.39 9.49
CA VAL A 495 7.84 5.52 10.34
C VAL A 495 8.92 6.62 10.38
N GLY A 496 8.49 7.89 10.38
CA GLY A 496 9.38 9.05 10.32
C GLY A 496 9.71 9.49 8.90
N GLN A 497 9.04 8.91 7.89
CA GLN A 497 9.35 9.14 6.48
C GLN A 497 8.18 9.73 5.69
N CYS A 498 7.03 9.94 6.33
CA CYS A 498 5.81 10.45 5.71
C CYS A 498 5.49 11.89 6.12
N GLY A 499 6.52 12.70 6.34
CA GLY A 499 6.44 14.05 6.90
C GLY A 499 6.92 14.10 8.36
N SER A 500 6.99 15.30 8.91
CA SER A 500 7.40 15.58 10.30
C SER A 500 6.27 16.14 11.16
N LEU A 501 5.10 16.39 10.59
CA LEU A 501 3.89 16.87 11.26
C LEU A 501 2.65 16.10 10.76
N GLY A 502 1.54 16.21 11.50
CA GLY A 502 0.25 15.68 11.08
C GLY A 502 -0.01 14.24 11.51
N GLN A 503 0.65 13.76 12.58
CA GLN A 503 0.30 12.46 13.16
C GLN A 503 -1.18 12.49 13.59
N PHE A 504 -1.96 11.45 13.29
CA PHE A 504 -3.42 11.45 13.55
C PHE A 504 -3.77 11.73 15.02
N THR A 505 -2.88 11.40 15.96
CA THR A 505 -3.05 11.69 17.39
C THR A 505 -3.04 13.18 17.71
N ASP A 506 -2.40 14.00 16.89
CA ASP A 506 -2.32 15.46 17.06
C ASP A 506 -3.66 16.14 16.79
N TYR A 507 -4.57 15.44 16.10
CA TYR A 507 -5.92 15.92 15.79
C TYR A 507 -6.91 15.68 16.94
N LEU A 508 -6.51 14.88 17.95
CA LEU A 508 -7.35 14.62 19.12
C LEU A 508 -7.48 15.88 19.98
N PRO A 509 -8.63 16.09 20.67
CA PRO A 509 -8.86 17.29 21.46
C PRO A 509 -7.73 17.57 22.47
N GLY A 510 -7.12 18.76 22.38
CA GLY A 510 -6.05 19.21 23.29
C GLY A 510 -4.68 18.57 23.05
N ALA A 511 -4.51 17.76 22.00
CA ALA A 511 -3.25 17.07 21.71
C ALA A 511 -2.19 17.98 21.09
N CYS A 512 -2.59 18.87 20.17
CA CYS A 512 -1.66 19.78 19.48
C CYS A 512 -1.70 21.20 20.06
N GLN A 513 -0.53 21.83 20.17
CA GLN A 513 -0.40 23.23 20.54
C GLN A 513 -0.57 24.13 19.31
N PRO A 514 -1.03 25.39 19.48
CA PRO A 514 -1.09 26.36 18.39
C PRO A 514 0.26 26.52 17.71
N SER A 515 0.23 26.65 16.38
CA SER A 515 1.44 26.79 15.58
C SER A 515 1.98 28.21 15.60
N HIS A 516 3.31 28.31 15.65
CA HIS A 516 4.02 29.56 15.41
C HIS A 516 5.33 29.24 14.70
N TYR A 517 5.49 29.79 13.49
CA TYR A 517 6.62 29.49 12.63
C TYR A 517 7.16 30.73 11.92
N THR A 518 8.47 30.77 11.75
CA THR A 518 9.17 31.57 10.74
C THR A 518 9.76 30.64 9.68
N TYR A 519 10.30 31.18 8.58
CA TYR A 519 11.06 30.40 7.63
C TYR A 519 12.32 31.08 7.11
N LEU A 520 13.35 30.27 6.93
CA LEU A 520 14.52 30.62 6.14
C LEU A 520 14.34 30.04 4.72
N GLN A 521 14.83 30.75 3.70
CA GLN A 521 14.69 30.34 2.30
C GLN A 521 16.06 30.20 1.61
N SER A 522 16.17 29.20 0.74
CA SER A 522 17.25 29.07 -0.23
C SER A 522 16.70 28.47 -1.51
N ASP A 523 16.71 29.24 -2.61
CA ASP A 523 16.12 28.80 -3.88
C ASP A 523 14.65 28.34 -3.67
N SER A 524 14.31 27.11 -4.05
CA SER A 524 12.99 26.50 -3.86
C SER A 524 12.80 25.79 -2.51
N LEU A 525 13.79 25.85 -1.62
CA LEU A 525 13.79 25.19 -0.32
C LEU A 525 13.42 26.20 0.78
N TYR A 526 12.39 25.84 1.54
CA TYR A 526 11.85 26.60 2.66
C TYR A 526 12.02 25.75 3.92
N ALA A 527 12.78 26.25 4.92
CA ALA A 527 12.93 25.57 6.20
C ALA A 527 12.20 26.31 7.31
N LEU A 528 11.21 25.63 7.86
CA LEU A 528 10.25 26.14 8.82
C LEU A 528 10.83 26.00 10.22
N GLN A 529 10.92 27.11 10.94
CA GLN A 529 11.42 27.17 12.32
C GLN A 529 10.27 27.46 13.28
N GLY A 530 9.99 26.52 14.16
CA GLY A 530 8.85 26.64 15.08
C GLY A 530 8.35 25.31 15.61
N SER A 531 7.16 25.35 16.21
CA SER A 531 6.48 24.20 16.81
C SER A 531 4.96 24.34 16.73
N GLY A 532 4.25 23.25 17.02
CA GLY A 532 2.79 23.18 16.96
C GLY A 532 2.25 22.92 15.55
N GLY A 533 0.93 22.93 15.41
CA GLY A 533 0.25 22.71 14.13
C GLY A 533 0.36 21.30 13.55
N LEU A 534 -0.25 21.13 12.38
CA LEU A 534 -0.41 19.86 11.68
C LEU A 534 0.32 19.82 10.34
N GLY A 535 0.59 20.98 9.75
CA GLY A 535 1.22 21.11 8.45
C GLY A 535 1.19 22.55 7.94
N PHE A 536 1.52 22.72 6.67
CA PHE A 536 1.69 24.01 6.01
C PHE A 536 0.88 24.07 4.71
N LEU A 537 0.16 25.16 4.51
CA LEU A 537 -0.54 25.50 3.27
C LEU A 537 0.16 26.66 2.58
N MET A 538 0.21 26.60 1.26
CA MET A 538 0.61 27.73 0.42
C MET A 538 -0.63 28.23 -0.29
N LEU A 539 -0.95 29.50 -0.09
CA LEU A 539 -2.13 30.15 -0.67
C LEU A 539 -1.68 31.28 -1.59
N ASP A 540 -2.33 31.41 -2.74
CA ASP A 540 -2.21 32.61 -3.58
C ASP A 540 -2.93 33.82 -2.96
N ASP A 541 -2.81 34.98 -3.61
CA ASP A 541 -3.42 36.25 -3.18
C ASP A 541 -4.97 36.20 -3.11
N GLU A 542 -5.59 35.21 -3.77
CA GLU A 542 -7.05 34.97 -3.72
C GLU A 542 -7.45 34.00 -2.59
N GLY A 543 -6.49 33.49 -1.82
CA GLY A 543 -6.69 32.54 -0.73
C GLY A 543 -6.94 31.11 -1.20
N LYS A 544 -6.62 30.79 -2.46
CA LYS A 544 -6.71 29.46 -3.04
C LYS A 544 -5.41 28.70 -2.81
N MET A 545 -5.54 27.41 -2.50
CA MET A 545 -4.40 26.53 -2.27
C MET A 545 -3.60 26.29 -3.56
N VAL A 546 -2.30 26.59 -3.53
CA VAL A 546 -1.35 26.28 -4.61
C VAL A 546 -0.41 25.14 -4.25
N PHE A 547 -0.15 24.90 -2.96
CA PHE A 547 0.63 23.77 -2.48
C PHE A 547 0.33 23.47 -1.00
N ALA A 548 0.81 22.33 -0.52
CA ALA A 548 0.68 21.91 0.87
C ALA A 548 1.82 20.97 1.24
N ALA A 549 2.21 20.93 2.51
CA ALA A 549 3.20 19.98 3.01
C ALA A 549 3.00 19.70 4.49
N ASN A 550 3.41 18.53 4.94
CA ASN A 550 3.45 18.15 6.36
C ASN A 550 4.89 17.93 6.84
N ASP A 551 5.86 18.62 6.23
CA ASP A 551 7.27 18.58 6.62
C ASP A 551 7.81 20.00 6.83
N ARG A 552 8.80 20.14 7.70
CA ARG A 552 9.46 21.41 8.04
C ARG A 552 10.54 21.82 7.04
N ASN A 553 10.93 20.94 6.12
CA ASN A 553 11.80 21.29 5.01
C ASN A 553 11.02 21.05 3.72
N ILE A 554 10.49 22.12 3.14
CA ILE A 554 9.59 22.06 2.00
C ILE A 554 10.37 22.48 0.75
N CYS A 555 10.40 21.59 -0.24
CA CYS A 555 10.90 21.91 -1.56
C CYS A 555 9.72 22.16 -2.50
N ILE A 556 9.39 23.43 -2.72
CA ILE A 556 8.26 23.82 -3.57
C ILE A 556 8.65 23.67 -5.04
N PRO A 557 7.87 22.95 -5.87
CA PRO A 557 8.17 22.83 -7.29
C PRO A 557 8.16 24.20 -7.99
N THR A 558 9.13 24.44 -8.87
CA THR A 558 9.24 25.73 -9.59
C THR A 558 8.03 26.05 -10.49
N CYS A 559 7.24 25.04 -10.87
CA CYS A 559 6.00 25.23 -11.63
C CYS A 559 4.88 25.91 -10.83
N ILE A 560 5.00 25.97 -9.49
CA ILE A 560 4.07 26.73 -8.64
C ILE A 560 4.32 28.25 -8.75
N GLY A 561 5.54 28.67 -9.13
CA GLY A 561 5.96 30.06 -9.09
C GLY A 561 6.29 30.54 -7.67
N ASP A 562 6.43 31.85 -7.50
CA ASP A 562 6.86 32.49 -6.25
C ASP A 562 5.76 33.39 -5.62
N GLU A 563 4.57 33.43 -6.21
CA GLU A 563 3.45 34.27 -5.77
C GLU A 563 2.52 33.50 -4.82
N PHE A 564 2.93 33.35 -3.55
CA PHE A 564 2.12 32.75 -2.49
C PHE A 564 2.59 33.17 -1.09
N SER A 565 1.69 33.07 -0.10
CA SER A 565 2.02 33.12 1.33
C SER A 565 1.97 31.72 1.94
N ILE A 566 2.81 31.48 2.95
CA ILE A 566 2.87 30.22 3.70
C ILE A 566 2.07 30.37 5.00
N TYR A 567 1.21 29.41 5.29
CA TYR A 567 0.44 29.35 6.53
C TYR A 567 0.67 28.02 7.24
N SER A 568 0.93 28.03 8.54
CA SER A 568 0.81 26.85 9.39
C SER A 568 -0.65 26.62 9.77
N VAL A 569 -1.04 25.35 9.93
CA VAL A 569 -2.43 24.96 10.18
C VAL A 569 -2.57 24.25 11.52
N ASP A 570 -3.46 24.74 12.38
CA ASP A 570 -3.76 24.15 13.69
C ASP A 570 -4.78 23.02 13.62
N ALA A 571 -4.93 22.25 14.71
CA ALA A 571 -5.84 21.11 14.80
C ALA A 571 -7.34 21.46 14.71
N ASP A 572 -7.69 22.73 14.89
CA ASP A 572 -9.04 23.26 14.68
C ASP A 572 -9.24 23.89 13.29
N GLY A 573 -8.20 23.84 12.44
CA GLY A 573 -8.19 24.41 11.09
C GLY A 573 -7.78 25.89 11.02
N SER A 574 -7.43 26.51 12.16
CA SER A 574 -6.94 27.91 12.17
C SER A 574 -5.62 28.04 11.39
N LEU A 575 -5.48 29.16 10.68
CA LEU A 575 -4.30 29.48 9.87
C LEU A 575 -3.48 30.58 10.54
N HIS A 576 -2.17 30.38 10.62
CA HIS A 576 -1.21 31.39 11.07
C HIS A 576 -0.19 31.61 9.97
N GLU A 577 -0.02 32.86 9.55
CA GLU A 577 0.97 33.19 8.52
C GLU A 577 2.37 32.93 9.04
N VAL A 578 3.22 32.33 8.20
CA VAL A 578 4.60 32.01 8.50
C VAL A 578 5.49 33.14 7.97
N GLU A 579 6.21 33.81 8.86
CA GLU A 579 6.99 34.99 8.52
C GLU A 579 8.35 34.63 7.91
N TYR A 580 8.77 35.38 6.88
CA TYR A 580 10.09 35.25 6.29
C TYR A 580 11.17 35.84 7.21
N GLU A 581 12.16 35.03 7.57
CA GLU A 581 13.25 35.45 8.45
C GLU A 581 14.53 35.82 7.69
N GLY A 582 14.77 35.22 6.52
CA GLY A 582 15.96 35.51 5.72
C GLY A 582 16.46 34.35 4.85
N SER A 583 17.65 34.53 4.27
CA SER A 583 18.30 33.47 3.51
C SER A 583 18.95 32.44 4.44
N GLY A 584 18.76 31.16 4.15
CA GLY A 584 19.45 30.07 4.86
C GLY A 584 20.66 29.50 4.12
N THR A 585 21.23 30.23 3.16
CA THR A 585 22.45 29.83 2.45
C THR A 585 23.69 30.38 3.16
N GLU A 586 24.63 29.50 3.49
CA GLU A 586 25.94 29.87 4.01
C GLU A 586 27.06 29.31 3.14
N GLU A 587 28.05 30.14 2.84
CA GLU A 587 29.26 29.75 2.11
C GLU A 587 30.47 29.84 3.04
N VAL A 588 31.18 28.72 3.17
CA VAL A 588 32.35 28.58 4.05
C VAL A 588 33.51 27.95 3.29
N PHE A 589 34.71 28.50 3.44
CA PHE A 589 35.92 27.93 2.88
C PHE A 589 36.88 27.54 4.00
N LEU A 590 37.14 26.25 4.14
CA LEU A 590 37.97 25.72 5.22
C LEU A 590 39.45 25.85 4.85
N ASP A 591 40.28 26.30 5.80
CA ASP A 591 41.73 26.23 5.68
C ASP A 591 42.28 24.90 6.25
N THR A 592 41.57 24.32 7.22
CA THR A 592 41.98 23.10 7.95
C THR A 592 40.85 22.07 7.94
N ALA A 593 41.17 20.82 7.62
CA ALA A 593 40.17 19.75 7.66
C ALA A 593 39.72 19.47 9.10
N GLY A 594 38.40 19.39 9.32
CA GLY A 594 37.78 19.17 10.63
C GLY A 594 37.30 20.43 11.32
N SER A 595 37.47 21.63 10.73
CA SER A 595 37.09 22.93 11.31
C SER A 595 35.71 23.43 10.87
N LEU A 596 34.92 22.63 10.13
CA LEU A 596 33.55 23.01 9.76
C LEU A 596 32.66 23.37 10.96
N PRO A 597 32.72 22.66 12.12
CA PRO A 597 31.92 23.02 13.30
C PRO A 597 32.16 24.44 13.83
N ASP A 598 33.33 25.01 13.54
CA ASP A 598 33.70 26.36 13.98
C ASP A 598 33.29 27.43 12.94
N SER A 599 32.92 27.03 11.72
CA SER A 599 32.76 27.92 10.56
C SER A 599 31.35 27.98 10.01
N LEU A 600 30.60 26.87 10.05
CA LEU A 600 29.23 26.78 9.53
C LEU A 600 28.23 26.87 10.69
N SER A 601 27.24 27.75 10.58
CA SER A 601 26.24 27.86 11.63
C SER A 601 25.30 26.64 11.67
N GLU A 602 24.68 26.42 12.83
CA GLU A 602 23.67 25.38 12.97
C GLU A 602 22.33 25.68 12.27
N ASN A 603 22.15 26.92 11.78
CA ASN A 603 20.93 27.38 11.11
C ASN A 603 21.01 27.28 9.58
N ALA A 604 22.17 26.90 9.03
CA ALA A 604 22.33 26.72 7.59
C ALA A 604 21.35 25.67 7.05
N ILE A 605 20.54 26.06 6.06
CA ILE A 605 19.69 25.13 5.30
C ILE A 605 20.42 24.64 4.04
N LYS A 606 21.23 25.53 3.43
CA LYS A 606 22.13 25.22 2.33
C LYS A 606 23.55 25.61 2.72
N ALA A 607 24.46 24.65 2.67
CA ALA A 607 25.87 24.90 2.93
C ALA A 607 26.69 24.75 1.64
N ILE A 608 27.40 25.80 1.25
CA ILE A 608 28.40 25.77 0.19
C ILE A 608 29.77 25.68 0.87
N ILE A 609 30.45 24.54 0.72
CA ILE A 609 31.66 24.22 1.47
C ILE A 609 32.82 24.02 0.50
N GLY A 610 33.84 24.87 0.64
CA GLY A 610 35.13 24.75 -0.04
C GLY A 610 36.27 24.35 0.90
N GLY A 611 37.41 23.97 0.33
CA GLY A 611 38.61 23.62 1.09
C GLY A 611 38.67 22.14 1.53
N PRO A 612 39.60 21.77 2.43
CA PRO A 612 39.78 20.38 2.85
C PRO A 612 38.72 19.94 3.86
N VAL A 613 38.05 18.81 3.60
CA VAL A 613 36.94 18.25 4.42
C VAL A 613 37.30 16.83 4.86
N ASN A 614 37.16 16.48 6.14
CA ASN A 614 37.43 15.13 6.65
C ASN A 614 36.23 14.54 7.45
N GLY A 615 36.46 13.45 8.19
CA GLY A 615 35.40 12.73 8.89
C GLY A 615 34.73 13.51 10.02
N THR A 616 35.43 14.48 10.61
CA THR A 616 34.83 15.39 11.61
C THR A 616 33.82 16.33 10.94
N ASP A 617 34.15 16.88 9.78
CA ASP A 617 33.25 17.77 9.04
C ASP A 617 32.02 17.02 8.51
N ILE A 618 32.21 15.81 7.97
CA ILE A 618 31.09 14.96 7.55
C ILE A 618 30.21 14.63 8.75
N LYS A 619 30.79 14.31 9.91
CA LYS A 619 30.02 14.08 11.14
C LYS A 619 29.18 15.30 11.52
N TYR A 620 29.72 16.51 11.38
CA TYR A 620 28.98 17.73 11.69
C TYR A 620 27.85 17.99 10.69
N MET A 621 28.10 17.83 9.38
CA MET A 621 27.04 17.89 8.36
C MET A 621 25.91 16.90 8.68
N ARG A 622 26.24 15.67 9.09
CA ARG A 622 25.25 14.67 9.53
C ARG A 622 24.43 15.13 10.73
N GLN A 623 25.05 15.79 11.70
CA GLN A 623 24.35 16.36 12.86
C GLN A 623 23.39 17.47 12.42
N LEU A 624 23.83 18.38 11.56
CA LEU A 624 22.98 19.44 11.04
C LEU A 624 21.80 18.91 10.21
N ILE A 625 22.01 17.85 9.42
CA ILE A 625 20.92 17.22 8.68
C ILE A 625 19.95 16.50 9.64
N SER A 626 20.45 15.81 10.66
CA SER A 626 19.64 15.08 11.64
C SER A 626 18.82 16.04 12.51
N ASP A 627 19.53 16.91 13.22
CA ASP A 627 19.06 17.62 14.40
C ASP A 627 18.60 19.05 14.06
N LYS A 628 18.99 19.55 12.88
CA LYS A 628 18.68 20.90 12.40
C LYS A 628 18.01 20.83 11.01
N ASN A 629 18.22 21.86 10.19
CA ASN A 629 17.53 22.07 8.92
C ASN A 629 18.43 21.96 7.68
N LEU A 630 19.69 21.49 7.81
CA LEU A 630 20.57 21.37 6.65
C LEU A 630 20.02 20.32 5.67
N ALA A 631 19.65 20.79 4.48
CA ALA A 631 18.96 19.99 3.46
C ALA A 631 19.63 20.06 2.10
N SER A 632 20.53 21.02 1.86
CA SER A 632 21.35 21.11 0.65
C SER A 632 22.82 21.30 0.99
N ILE A 633 23.70 20.53 0.34
CA ILE A 633 25.14 20.64 0.53
C ILE A 633 25.83 20.76 -0.83
N ASP A 634 26.58 21.82 -1.05
CA ASP A 634 27.46 21.98 -2.20
C ASP A 634 28.91 21.78 -1.77
N LEU A 635 29.48 20.62 -2.14
CA LEU A 635 30.88 20.29 -1.92
C LEU A 635 31.73 20.45 -3.20
N SER A 636 31.23 21.12 -4.23
CA SER A 636 31.91 21.21 -5.54
C SER A 636 33.33 21.78 -5.44
N GLN A 637 33.56 22.67 -4.47
CA GLN A 637 34.85 23.31 -4.18
C GLN A 637 35.63 22.62 -3.04
N ALA A 638 35.11 21.54 -2.48
CA ALA A 638 35.76 20.80 -1.40
C ALA A 638 36.79 19.79 -1.93
N ARG A 639 37.70 19.37 -1.06
CA ARG A 639 38.59 18.22 -1.25
C ARG A 639 38.48 17.29 -0.05
N ILE A 640 38.04 16.06 -0.28
CA ILE A 640 37.91 15.10 0.82
C ILE A 640 39.30 14.60 1.24
N MET A 641 39.63 14.76 2.51
CA MET A 641 40.89 14.36 3.14
C MET A 641 40.69 13.09 3.99
N SER A 642 41.76 12.30 4.13
CA SER A 642 41.78 11.18 5.07
C SER A 642 41.76 11.66 6.53
N GLY A 643 41.14 10.90 7.42
CA GLY A 643 41.18 11.14 8.87
C GLY A 643 39.95 11.87 9.40
N GLY A 644 40.11 12.57 10.53
CA GLY A 644 39.01 13.11 11.32
C GLY A 644 38.28 12.04 12.15
N SER A 645 37.16 12.41 12.76
CA SER A 645 36.31 11.52 13.55
C SER A 645 35.61 10.47 12.68
N ALA A 646 35.15 9.38 13.29
CA ALA A 646 34.20 8.49 12.61
C ALA A 646 32.85 9.20 12.48
N TYR A 647 32.29 9.23 11.27
CA TYR A 647 31.02 9.90 10.99
C TYR A 647 29.81 8.97 11.15
N TYR A 648 30.01 7.65 11.01
CA TYR A 648 28.97 6.63 11.22
C TYR A 648 29.60 5.34 11.73
N SER A 649 29.19 4.85 12.89
CA SER A 649 29.79 3.66 13.52
C SER A 649 31.34 3.76 13.55
N SER A 650 32.06 2.88 12.86
CA SER A 650 33.52 2.89 12.71
C SER A 650 34.02 3.52 11.40
N TYR A 651 33.13 3.97 10.50
CA TYR A 651 33.47 4.53 9.20
C TYR A 651 34.08 5.93 9.30
N ARG A 652 35.17 6.15 8.56
CA ARG A 652 35.98 7.38 8.56
C ARG A 652 36.23 7.85 7.13
N SER A 653 36.65 9.12 7.00
CA SER A 653 36.96 9.68 5.69
C SER A 653 38.30 9.18 5.16
N ALA A 654 38.32 8.96 3.85
CA ALA A 654 39.50 8.64 3.07
C ALA A 654 39.67 9.66 1.95
N LEU A 655 40.91 9.90 1.54
CA LEU A 655 41.26 10.86 0.49
C LEU A 655 40.40 10.65 -0.77
N ASN A 656 39.79 11.73 -1.26
CA ASN A 656 38.97 11.76 -2.48
C ASN A 656 37.83 10.71 -2.51
N THR A 657 37.28 10.34 -1.35
CA THR A 657 36.21 9.34 -1.25
C THR A 657 35.07 9.84 -0.36
N ILE A 658 33.84 9.84 -0.87
CA ILE A 658 32.65 9.85 -0.03
C ILE A 658 32.49 8.41 0.45
N GLY A 659 32.81 8.17 1.73
CA GLY A 659 32.92 6.82 2.26
C GLY A 659 31.58 6.13 2.48
N ASP A 660 31.66 4.84 2.82
CA ASP A 660 30.48 4.01 3.06
C ASP A 660 29.60 4.64 4.14
N TYR A 661 28.29 4.67 3.91
CA TYR A 661 27.29 5.25 4.81
C TYR A 661 27.43 6.75 5.15
N ALA A 662 28.28 7.52 4.45
CA ALA A 662 28.57 8.93 4.77
C ALA A 662 27.30 9.78 4.98
N PHE A 663 26.30 9.63 4.13
CA PHE A 663 24.99 10.29 4.19
C PHE A 663 23.82 9.29 4.12
N TYR A 664 24.02 8.08 4.67
CA TYR A 664 22.98 7.05 4.75
C TYR A 664 21.79 7.49 5.63
N GLY A 665 20.58 7.36 5.09
CA GLY A 665 19.31 7.57 5.82
C GLY A 665 18.87 9.02 5.95
N PHE A 666 19.56 9.98 5.34
CA PHE A 666 19.22 11.40 5.46
C PHE A 666 18.18 11.86 4.43
N ARG A 667 16.90 11.72 4.78
CA ARG A 667 15.78 12.17 3.93
C ARG A 667 15.66 13.67 3.78
N LYS A 668 16.12 14.44 4.76
CA LYS A 668 16.18 15.89 4.69
C LYS A 668 17.21 16.38 3.66
N LEU A 669 18.21 15.57 3.31
CA LEU A 669 19.20 15.92 2.29
C LEU A 669 18.60 15.74 0.89
N VAL A 670 18.10 16.83 0.31
CA VAL A 670 17.37 16.86 -0.97
C VAL A 670 18.27 17.17 -2.17
N ALA A 671 19.43 17.78 -1.93
CA ALA A 671 20.39 18.14 -2.97
C ALA A 671 21.82 18.00 -2.45
N ILE A 672 22.69 17.42 -3.27
CA ILE A 672 24.13 17.43 -3.03
C ILE A 672 24.91 17.67 -4.31
N GLN A 673 25.87 18.59 -4.28
CA GLN A 673 26.91 18.67 -5.30
C GLN A 673 28.18 18.01 -4.77
N LEU A 674 28.70 17.03 -5.50
CA LEU A 674 29.86 16.25 -5.09
C LEU A 674 31.18 16.96 -5.44
N PRO A 675 32.27 16.73 -4.68
CA PRO A 675 33.58 17.29 -4.97
C PRO A 675 34.11 16.95 -6.35
N GLN A 676 34.66 17.92 -7.07
CA GLN A 676 35.26 17.68 -8.40
C GLN A 676 36.53 16.83 -8.33
N THR A 677 37.16 16.67 -7.16
CA THR A 677 38.34 15.80 -6.95
C THR A 677 37.99 14.35 -6.60
N LEU A 678 36.71 14.01 -6.51
CA LEU A 678 36.23 12.73 -6.01
C LEU A 678 36.58 11.57 -6.93
N THR A 679 37.18 10.49 -6.41
CA THR A 679 37.52 9.31 -7.22
C THR A 679 36.63 8.10 -6.93
N LYS A 680 35.97 8.06 -5.77
CA LYS A 680 35.13 6.94 -5.33
C LYS A 680 33.92 7.39 -4.50
N ILE A 681 32.79 6.72 -4.71
CA ILE A 681 31.61 6.77 -3.84
C ILE A 681 31.46 5.38 -3.18
N GLY A 682 31.35 5.37 -1.86
CA GLY A 682 31.24 4.17 -1.04
C GLY A 682 29.88 3.48 -1.11
N SER A 683 29.79 2.27 -0.56
CA SER A 683 28.55 1.52 -0.47
C SER A 683 27.57 2.20 0.49
N ASN A 684 26.28 2.23 0.14
CA ASN A 684 25.21 2.89 0.91
C ASN A 684 25.46 4.38 1.21
N ALA A 685 26.38 5.07 0.50
CA ALA A 685 26.81 6.42 0.83
C ALA A 685 25.66 7.43 0.93
N PHE A 686 24.65 7.31 0.07
CA PHE A 686 23.45 8.16 0.01
C PHE A 686 22.16 7.34 0.01
N ALA A 687 22.21 6.06 0.37
CA ALA A 687 21.00 5.24 0.37
C ALA A 687 19.97 5.79 1.35
N ARG A 688 18.69 5.73 0.99
CA ARG A 688 17.56 6.28 1.77
C ARG A 688 17.69 7.79 2.03
N SER A 689 18.27 8.54 1.10
CA SER A 689 18.30 10.02 1.14
C SER A 689 17.11 10.64 0.40
N GLY A 690 16.90 11.94 0.58
CA GLY A 690 15.85 12.71 -0.10
C GLY A 690 16.26 13.27 -1.46
N LEU A 691 17.41 12.83 -2.01
CA LEU A 691 17.98 13.39 -3.23
C LEU A 691 16.99 13.29 -4.39
N LYS A 692 16.72 14.43 -5.04
CA LYS A 692 15.84 14.50 -6.23
C LYS A 692 16.59 14.21 -7.53
N GLU A 693 17.84 14.63 -7.56
CA GLU A 693 18.79 14.37 -8.62
C GLU A 693 20.19 14.16 -8.03
N VAL A 694 21.04 13.44 -8.75
CA VAL A 694 22.45 13.34 -8.39
C VAL A 694 23.34 13.44 -9.61
N TRP A 695 24.40 14.22 -9.48
CA TRP A 695 25.47 14.29 -10.46
C TRP A 695 26.75 13.69 -9.90
N ILE A 696 27.21 12.64 -10.56
CA ILE A 696 28.45 11.95 -10.25
C ILE A 696 29.57 12.58 -11.10
N PRO A 697 30.59 13.22 -10.48
CA PRO A 697 31.64 13.92 -11.21
C PRO A 697 32.41 13.03 -12.18
N ASN A 698 32.98 13.64 -13.24
CA ASN A 698 33.79 12.96 -14.24
C ASN A 698 35.06 12.31 -13.66
N THR A 699 35.48 12.68 -12.45
CA THR A 699 36.63 12.11 -11.75
C THR A 699 36.34 10.80 -11.02
N VAL A 700 35.06 10.46 -10.80
CA VAL A 700 34.68 9.24 -10.10
C VAL A 700 34.91 8.03 -10.99
N THR A 701 35.57 7.01 -10.46
CA THR A 701 35.88 5.77 -11.19
C THR A 701 35.08 4.57 -10.68
N THR A 702 34.64 4.60 -9.42
CA THR A 702 33.97 3.48 -8.75
C THR A 702 32.81 3.97 -7.90
N ILE A 703 31.66 3.31 -8.02
CA ILE A 703 30.47 3.52 -7.20
C ILE A 703 30.12 2.21 -6.49
N GLY A 704 30.06 2.26 -5.15
CA GLY A 704 29.78 1.13 -4.27
C GLY A 704 28.34 0.62 -4.34
N GLY A 705 28.09 -0.52 -3.70
CA GLY A 705 26.79 -1.18 -3.72
C GLY A 705 25.73 -0.35 -3.00
N ASP A 706 24.52 -0.30 -3.57
CA ASP A 706 23.37 0.43 -3.01
C ASP A 706 23.63 1.91 -2.74
N ALA A 707 24.63 2.55 -3.37
CA ALA A 707 25.08 3.89 -3.02
C ALA A 707 23.95 4.96 -3.04
N PHE A 708 22.94 4.80 -3.90
CA PHE A 708 21.77 5.65 -4.04
C PHE A 708 20.46 4.83 -4.05
N ALA A 709 20.45 3.69 -3.34
CA ALA A 709 19.26 2.84 -3.25
C ALA A 709 18.19 3.45 -2.33
N TYR A 710 16.92 3.19 -2.63
CA TYR A 710 15.76 3.65 -1.87
C TYR A 710 15.69 5.18 -1.70
N CYS A 711 16.19 5.93 -2.68
CA CYS A 711 16.01 7.38 -2.74
C CYS A 711 14.69 7.68 -3.45
N GLU A 712 13.60 7.77 -2.68
CA GLU A 712 12.21 7.79 -3.18
C GLU A 712 11.86 8.98 -4.08
N GLN A 713 12.70 10.03 -4.10
CA GLN A 713 12.51 11.20 -4.96
C GLN A 713 13.52 11.29 -6.11
N LEU A 714 14.46 10.35 -6.20
CA LEU A 714 15.57 10.41 -7.16
C LEU A 714 15.08 10.09 -8.56
N SER A 715 14.82 11.13 -9.35
CA SER A 715 14.21 11.03 -10.68
C SER A 715 15.20 11.19 -11.82
N ARG A 716 16.34 11.85 -11.57
CA ARG A 716 17.38 12.09 -12.57
C ARG A 716 18.76 11.76 -12.03
N VAL A 717 19.56 11.05 -12.82
CA VAL A 717 20.95 10.75 -12.48
C VAL A 717 21.87 11.14 -13.64
N VAL A 718 23.03 11.71 -13.31
CA VAL A 718 24.07 12.00 -14.27
C VAL A 718 25.35 11.30 -13.84
N ILE A 719 25.91 10.49 -14.72
CA ILE A 719 27.04 9.59 -14.46
C ILE A 719 28.24 10.08 -15.25
N GLY A 720 29.30 10.44 -14.52
CA GLY A 720 30.51 11.04 -15.06
C GLY A 720 31.30 10.14 -16.02
N SER A 721 32.11 10.78 -16.85
CA SER A 721 32.79 10.14 -17.99
C SER A 721 33.83 9.07 -17.64
N LYS A 722 34.44 9.11 -16.44
CA LYS A 722 35.47 8.14 -16.02
C LYS A 722 34.93 7.03 -15.11
N VAL A 723 33.61 6.92 -14.93
CA VAL A 723 33.03 5.82 -14.16
C VAL A 723 33.32 4.50 -14.88
N LYS A 724 34.01 3.59 -14.19
CA LYS A 724 34.40 2.27 -14.74
C LYS A 724 33.58 1.15 -14.14
N THR A 725 33.21 1.26 -12.86
CA THR A 725 32.55 0.18 -12.13
C THR A 725 31.42 0.72 -11.26
N MET A 726 30.27 0.04 -11.34
CA MET A 726 29.08 0.26 -10.54
C MET A 726 28.67 -1.08 -9.93
N SER A 727 28.69 -1.16 -8.59
CA SER A 727 28.33 -2.38 -7.87
C SER A 727 26.82 -2.67 -7.91
N GLN A 728 26.36 -3.68 -7.18
CA GLN A 728 24.95 -4.11 -7.17
C GLN A 728 24.06 -2.99 -6.64
N GLY A 729 22.90 -2.81 -7.25
CA GLY A 729 21.81 -2.04 -6.64
C GLY A 729 22.03 -0.53 -6.52
N VAL A 730 22.98 0.08 -7.26
CA VAL A 730 23.33 1.51 -7.07
C VAL A 730 22.10 2.42 -7.00
N PHE A 731 21.09 2.22 -7.84
CA PHE A 731 19.83 2.96 -7.84
C PHE A 731 18.60 2.06 -7.60
N TYR A 732 18.79 0.95 -6.87
CA TYR A 732 17.71 0.01 -6.57
C TYR A 732 16.58 0.69 -5.81
N SER A 733 15.33 0.46 -6.22
CA SER A 733 14.14 1.04 -5.61
C SER A 733 14.13 2.58 -5.56
N SER A 734 14.87 3.24 -6.47
CA SER A 734 14.82 4.69 -6.72
C SER A 734 14.10 4.95 -8.06
N PRO A 735 13.15 5.89 -8.14
CA PRO A 735 12.30 6.10 -9.32
C PRO A 735 12.99 6.93 -10.41
N VAL A 736 14.22 6.56 -10.77
CA VAL A 736 14.99 7.21 -11.84
C VAL A 736 14.22 7.11 -13.15
N LYS A 737 13.88 8.26 -13.72
CA LYS A 737 13.24 8.39 -15.02
C LYS A 737 14.26 8.62 -16.13
N GLU A 738 15.27 9.43 -15.82
CA GLU A 738 16.29 9.88 -16.77
C GLU A 738 17.70 9.61 -16.25
N ALA A 739 18.50 8.91 -17.03
CA ALA A 739 19.91 8.63 -16.73
C ALA A 739 20.83 9.12 -17.85
N TYR A 740 21.65 10.13 -17.57
CA TYR A 740 22.62 10.68 -18.52
C TYR A 740 24.00 10.08 -18.23
N VAL A 741 24.57 9.34 -19.18
CA VAL A 741 25.82 8.59 -18.96
C VAL A 741 26.89 9.06 -19.93
N PHE A 742 27.89 9.77 -19.40
CA PHE A 742 28.98 10.35 -20.19
C PHE A 742 30.18 9.41 -20.37
N ALA A 743 30.13 8.18 -19.84
CA ALA A 743 31.18 7.21 -20.05
C ALA A 743 31.11 6.65 -21.49
N LEU A 744 32.18 6.83 -22.26
CA LEU A 744 32.23 6.38 -23.67
C LEU A 744 32.13 4.86 -23.81
N THR A 745 32.71 4.14 -22.85
CA THR A 745 32.58 2.69 -22.72
C THR A 745 31.60 2.39 -21.60
N PRO A 746 30.62 1.47 -21.79
CA PRO A 746 29.68 1.11 -20.74
C PRO A 746 30.40 0.70 -19.45
N PRO A 747 30.10 1.36 -18.31
CA PRO A 747 30.64 0.94 -17.03
C PRO A 747 30.28 -0.52 -16.73
N SER A 748 31.19 -1.24 -16.09
CA SER A 748 30.93 -2.58 -15.58
C SER A 748 29.87 -2.50 -14.49
N VAL A 749 28.75 -3.19 -14.71
CA VAL A 749 27.57 -3.23 -13.84
C VAL A 749 27.28 -4.67 -13.41
N THR A 750 26.71 -4.82 -12.22
CA THR A 750 26.16 -6.10 -11.74
C THR A 750 24.63 -6.07 -11.80
N SER A 751 23.92 -6.96 -11.10
CA SER A 751 22.46 -7.04 -11.13
C SER A 751 21.77 -5.86 -10.43
N TYR A 752 20.52 -5.60 -10.81
CA TYR A 752 19.61 -4.64 -10.17
C TYR A 752 20.04 -3.17 -10.19
N LEU A 753 20.68 -2.70 -11.26
CA LEU A 753 21.13 -1.29 -11.33
C LEU A 753 19.99 -0.29 -11.14
N PHE A 754 18.89 -0.48 -11.86
CA PHE A 754 17.65 0.30 -11.78
C PHE A 754 16.44 -0.62 -11.54
N SER A 755 15.43 -0.12 -10.83
CA SER A 755 14.11 -0.77 -10.70
C SER A 755 13.03 -0.09 -11.55
N SER A 756 13.32 1.07 -12.13
CA SER A 756 12.37 2.04 -12.71
C SER A 756 12.37 2.11 -14.23
N ASN A 757 13.17 1.28 -14.92
CA ASN A 757 13.30 1.23 -16.38
C ASN A 757 13.47 2.62 -17.05
N PRO A 758 14.49 3.43 -16.66
CA PRO A 758 14.68 4.79 -17.16
C PRO A 758 14.96 4.86 -18.67
N VAL A 759 14.85 6.07 -19.22
CA VAL A 759 15.52 6.44 -20.47
C VAL A 759 17.00 6.71 -20.15
N ILE A 760 17.89 6.05 -20.89
CA ILE A 760 19.34 6.09 -20.68
C ILE A 760 19.97 6.82 -21.87
N HIS A 761 20.37 8.06 -21.64
CA HIS A 761 21.01 8.92 -22.63
C HIS A 761 22.51 8.66 -22.66
N VAL A 762 23.01 8.29 -23.84
CA VAL A 762 24.44 8.09 -24.10
C VAL A 762 24.86 8.83 -25.36
N TYR A 763 26.16 8.99 -25.58
CA TYR A 763 26.66 9.52 -26.85
C TYR A 763 26.24 8.64 -28.02
N SER A 764 25.90 9.25 -29.16
CA SER A 764 25.53 8.51 -30.37
C SER A 764 26.58 7.48 -30.77
N ARG A 765 27.87 7.79 -30.59
CA ARG A 765 29.00 6.87 -30.86
C ARG A 765 29.08 5.69 -29.87
N SER A 766 28.55 5.85 -28.66
CA SER A 766 28.55 4.82 -27.62
C SER A 766 27.29 3.94 -27.66
N LEU A 767 26.24 4.35 -28.38
CA LEU A 767 24.95 3.66 -28.43
C LEU A 767 25.08 2.15 -28.73
N ALA A 768 25.89 1.79 -29.73
CA ALA A 768 26.10 0.40 -30.10
C ALA A 768 26.73 -0.42 -28.96
N ALA A 769 27.71 0.15 -28.26
CA ALA A 769 28.38 -0.51 -27.14
C ALA A 769 27.43 -0.69 -25.95
N TYR A 770 26.62 0.32 -25.61
CA TYR A 770 25.65 0.22 -24.52
C TYR A 770 24.55 -0.80 -24.81
N LYS A 771 24.01 -0.81 -26.04
CA LYS A 771 23.01 -1.82 -26.47
C LYS A 771 23.56 -3.25 -26.47
N ALA A 772 24.87 -3.43 -26.67
CA ALA A 772 25.54 -4.73 -26.60
C ALA A 772 25.97 -5.13 -25.17
N SER A 773 25.70 -4.29 -24.17
CA SER A 773 26.09 -4.51 -22.77
C SER A 773 24.88 -4.79 -21.89
N LYS A 774 25.13 -5.15 -20.62
CA LYS A 774 24.08 -5.32 -19.60
C LYS A 774 23.20 -4.09 -19.38
N TRP A 775 23.65 -2.89 -19.79
CA TRP A 775 22.84 -1.67 -19.70
C TRP A 775 21.51 -1.78 -20.46
N ALA A 776 21.45 -2.60 -21.52
CA ALA A 776 20.22 -2.83 -22.28
C ALA A 776 19.13 -3.56 -21.48
N GLU A 777 19.47 -4.19 -20.35
CA GLU A 777 18.52 -4.88 -19.47
C GLU A 777 17.83 -3.93 -18.48
N PHE A 778 18.32 -2.69 -18.33
CA PHE A 778 17.89 -1.80 -17.25
C PHE A 778 17.10 -0.57 -17.69
N GLY A 779 16.94 -0.33 -18.99
CA GLY A 779 16.33 0.91 -19.48
C GLY A 779 16.25 0.98 -21.00
N THR A 780 15.57 2.03 -21.49
CA THR A 780 15.54 2.38 -22.92
C THR A 780 16.76 3.21 -23.26
N ILE A 781 17.71 2.68 -24.02
CA ILE A 781 18.94 3.40 -24.37
C ILE A 781 18.76 4.22 -25.65
N VAL A 782 19.02 5.53 -25.55
CA VAL A 782 19.02 6.50 -26.65
C VAL A 782 20.39 7.13 -26.84
N GLY A 783 20.79 7.34 -28.09
CA GLY A 783 22.10 7.86 -28.48
C GLY A 783 22.01 9.31 -28.94
N ASP A 784 21.50 10.18 -28.08
CA ASP A 784 21.15 11.57 -28.38
C ASP A 784 22.07 12.59 -27.71
N LEU A 785 23.07 12.15 -26.95
CA LEU A 785 24.10 13.06 -26.46
C LEU A 785 25.08 13.39 -27.59
N GLU A 786 25.29 14.69 -27.78
CA GLU A 786 26.22 15.23 -28.77
C GLU A 786 27.65 15.17 -28.23
N ASP A 787 28.55 14.61 -29.04
CA ASP A 787 29.96 14.49 -28.70
C ASP A 787 30.78 15.55 -29.45
N TYR A 788 31.29 16.52 -28.69
CA TYR A 788 32.04 17.66 -29.20
C TYR A 788 33.55 17.48 -29.10
N THR A 789 34.03 16.28 -28.71
CA THR A 789 35.47 16.01 -28.50
C THR A 789 36.28 15.85 -29.80
N ASP A 790 35.62 15.74 -30.97
CA ASP A 790 36.23 15.54 -32.29
C ASP A 790 36.04 16.73 -33.26
N ILE A 791 35.67 17.92 -32.79
CA ILE A 791 35.48 19.08 -33.69
C ILE A 791 36.83 19.62 -34.18
N THR A 792 37.20 19.27 -35.42
CA THR A 792 38.36 19.86 -36.12
C THR A 792 38.04 21.16 -36.87
N SER A 793 36.78 21.60 -36.90
CA SER A 793 36.37 22.95 -37.31
C SER A 793 34.94 23.24 -36.84
N VAL A 794 34.76 24.25 -35.99
CA VAL A 794 33.43 24.75 -35.60
C VAL A 794 32.92 25.64 -36.74
N LYS A 795 31.79 25.31 -37.35
CA LYS A 795 30.99 26.32 -38.04
C LYS A 795 30.30 27.15 -36.96
N PRO A 796 30.42 28.48 -36.95
CA PRO A 796 29.76 29.30 -35.97
C PRO A 796 28.25 29.21 -36.19
N GLU A 797 27.56 28.46 -35.34
CA GLU A 797 26.20 28.83 -34.97
C GLU A 797 26.29 30.07 -34.09
N GLU A 798 25.32 30.99 -34.20
CA GLU A 798 25.38 32.35 -33.64
C GLU A 798 25.56 32.41 -32.10
N ASP A 799 25.45 31.27 -31.39
CA ASP A 799 25.47 31.17 -29.92
C ASP A 799 26.68 30.43 -29.29
N ILE A 800 27.60 29.84 -30.07
CA ILE A 800 28.76 29.09 -29.53
C ILE A 800 30.07 29.78 -29.92
N VAL A 801 30.74 30.39 -28.93
CA VAL A 801 32.02 31.07 -29.16
C VAL A 801 33.17 30.09 -28.86
N THR A 802 34.08 29.89 -29.83
CA THR A 802 35.40 29.30 -29.59
C THR A 802 36.34 30.38 -29.06
N ALA A 803 36.49 30.51 -27.75
CA ALA A 803 37.41 31.45 -27.13
C ALA A 803 38.08 30.83 -25.89
N PRO A 804 39.31 31.23 -25.51
CA PRO A 804 39.76 31.05 -24.14
C PRO A 804 38.75 31.74 -23.21
N ALA A 805 38.52 31.18 -22.01
CA ALA A 805 37.53 31.64 -21.04
C ALA A 805 37.41 33.17 -21.05
N ILE A 806 36.19 33.68 -21.25
CA ILE A 806 35.95 35.12 -21.20
C ILE A 806 36.33 35.56 -19.79
N SER A 807 37.15 36.61 -19.72
CA SER A 807 37.60 37.28 -18.50
C SER A 807 36.53 37.32 -17.40
N ASP A 808 36.93 36.95 -16.17
CA ASP A 808 36.23 37.09 -14.89
C ASP A 808 34.71 36.76 -14.89
N GLY A 809 34.37 35.50 -14.64
CA GLY A 809 33.01 35.05 -14.31
C GLY A 809 32.92 33.54 -14.04
N PRO A 810 31.98 33.07 -13.20
CA PRO A 810 31.81 31.64 -12.93
C PRO A 810 31.39 30.89 -14.21
N ILE A 811 32.05 29.77 -14.46
CA ILE A 811 31.72 28.84 -15.53
C ILE A 811 30.66 27.89 -15.00
N TYR A 812 29.68 27.57 -15.83
CA TYR A 812 28.64 26.60 -15.53
C TYR A 812 28.63 25.50 -16.59
N ASP A 813 28.17 24.30 -16.29
CA ASP A 813 27.86 23.33 -17.34
C ASP A 813 26.49 23.62 -17.99
N LEU A 814 26.12 22.82 -19.00
CA LEU A 814 24.80 22.92 -19.66
C LEU A 814 23.61 22.70 -18.72
N PHE A 815 23.85 22.24 -17.50
CA PHE A 815 22.85 22.00 -16.47
C PHE A 815 22.85 23.10 -15.39
N GLY A 816 23.58 24.20 -15.61
CA GLY A 816 23.57 25.39 -14.74
C GLY A 816 24.40 25.27 -13.47
N ARG A 817 25.36 24.33 -13.39
CA ARG A 817 26.18 24.08 -12.19
C ARG A 817 27.57 24.67 -12.32
N ARG A 818 28.10 25.27 -11.26
CA ARG A 818 29.41 25.92 -11.29
C ARG A 818 30.53 24.90 -11.52
N VAL A 819 31.40 25.17 -12.49
CA VAL A 819 32.54 24.34 -12.90
C VAL A 819 33.82 25.13 -12.67
N ILE A 820 34.76 24.53 -11.93
CA ILE A 820 36.05 25.15 -11.62
C ILE A 820 37.08 24.82 -12.72
N ASN A 821 37.06 23.59 -13.20
CA ASN A 821 38.00 23.07 -14.20
C ASN A 821 37.21 22.48 -15.39
N PRO A 822 36.85 23.30 -16.39
CA PRO A 822 36.12 22.81 -17.54
C PRO A 822 37.00 21.86 -18.37
N GLU A 823 36.46 20.67 -18.69
CA GLU A 823 37.14 19.69 -19.53
C GLU A 823 37.21 20.15 -21.00
N PRO A 824 38.38 20.04 -21.66
CA PRO A 824 38.53 20.35 -23.08
C PRO A 824 37.52 19.60 -23.96
N GLY A 825 36.90 20.29 -24.90
CA GLY A 825 35.92 19.74 -25.84
C GLY A 825 34.49 19.60 -25.29
N VAL A 826 34.22 20.07 -24.07
CA VAL A 826 32.86 20.08 -23.48
C VAL A 826 32.25 21.48 -23.55
N ILE A 827 30.94 21.56 -23.77
CA ILE A 827 30.20 22.83 -23.78
C ILE A 827 29.86 23.25 -22.34
N TYR A 828 30.21 24.48 -22.02
CA TYR A 828 29.90 25.15 -20.76
C TYR A 828 29.15 26.46 -21.04
N ILE A 829 28.48 26.99 -20.02
CA ILE A 829 27.81 28.28 -20.01
C ILE A 829 28.65 29.25 -19.17
N GLN A 830 29.07 30.38 -19.73
CA GLN A 830 29.67 31.47 -18.96
C GLN A 830 29.02 32.77 -19.42
N ASN A 831 28.59 33.63 -18.49
CA ASN A 831 27.91 34.90 -18.82
C ASN A 831 26.72 34.72 -19.79
N ARG A 832 25.90 33.67 -19.59
CA ARG A 832 24.75 33.30 -20.42
C ARG A 832 25.08 32.93 -21.89
N ARG A 833 26.34 32.63 -22.20
CA ARG A 833 26.76 32.14 -23.53
C ARG A 833 27.36 30.75 -23.43
N LYS A 834 27.08 29.91 -24.43
CA LYS A 834 27.70 28.60 -24.56
C LYS A 834 29.11 28.77 -25.13
N PHE A 835 30.08 28.06 -24.58
CA PHE A 835 31.45 28.00 -25.11
C PHE A 835 31.97 26.58 -25.00
N ILE A 836 32.88 26.20 -25.90
CA ILE A 836 33.62 24.94 -25.82
C ILE A 836 34.91 25.23 -25.06
N ALA A 837 35.13 24.54 -23.96
CA ALA A 837 36.39 24.66 -23.23
C ALA A 837 37.55 24.11 -24.09
N GLN A 838 38.66 24.84 -24.16
CA GLN A 838 39.86 24.43 -24.90
C GLN A 838 40.86 23.69 -24.04
#